data_AF-A0A8J5RDA8-F1
#
_entry.id   AF-A0A8J5RDA8-F1
#
_cell.length_a   1.000
_cell.length_b   1.000
_cell.length_c   1.000
_cell.angle_alpha   90.00
_cell.angle_beta   90.00
_cell.angle_gamma   90.00
#
_symmetry.space_group_name_H-M   'P 1'
#
loop_
_entity.id
_entity.type
_entity.pdbx_description
1 polymer ?
#
loop_
_entity_poly.entity_id
_entity_poly.type
_entity_poly.pdbx_seq_one_letter_code
_entity_poly.pdbx_strand_id
1 'polypeptide(L)'
;MSVVTIKQSRQGSEHDDDDNNNELERREKEEDWKLPIAFNKPRHTATIEGINCITQFWRLKERMKTVSVALVLCLNVGVDPPDIVKTQPCARLECWIDPLSVSPQKALETIGSNLQKQYERWQPRARYKQSLDPTVEEVKKLCTSLRRNAKEERVLFHYNGHGVPKPTSNGEIWVFNRTYTQYIPLSVYDLQTWMGAPSIYVYDCSNAGIIVDSFQQFAEQHEKEYEIEKQNRAAGVTGAQMPSYKNCIQLAACAANQILPMNPDLPADVFTACLTTPIKIALRWFVMQNTSKLVPKVSLDLIDKQDLLVASLFRNFLLAERILSSYDCTPVSCPKLPPTYQHPMWQAWDLALDLCLSQLPLILESEDQFVHSPFFEEQLTAFQVWLTLGSKNREPPEQLPIVLQVLLSQVHRLRALELLGKFLDLGPWAVSLALSVGIFPYVLKLLQSSARELRPLLVFIWAKILAVDSSCQADLVRDGGHKYFLSVLQDTSMASEHRTLATFVLASIVNNYPLGQEAALQGSLVSICLEQLNDPNSLLRQWLCLCLGRIWHNYEKARWCGVRDTAHEKLAILLQDPIPEVRTASVYALGTFINSVTKRSEHANNIDQIIAMILINNVTYDMSPLMRKELVVALQWMVLHFENSFVTLAVAEENSRRDLVVETFSPFSGMRPMGSRDRLKMLTPNNSHGDNSFESSSSSDRIKRVSSSSSISSLGHSSMGSLPSLSYGSVYMKLWHGLAALDNDPHPAVAKMSQKVTTHIRNQAKDSTAPKEVAETKLASSLSLPPSPSNRTNYLNKDSPPTTNSTSDLLRSNRIPVYGNRIRKPIPNTISEETDEIIGLRKPLTSSQFVEWSCAQFAQPVSFDSVTESTSDLESRAHYEREWRYLRNTRQRRDAREEYQKTHAARIESQVFHSRSPQQPDVVMLHPFDSHVVVACKDSFGVWDWHSGTKLTYHTVRSSKMSAKITSLEFINSHDVSYLMTGSDDGAVRVWKNYCNMLGREPTLLTAWQALADVQPATKASVASAGLVTSWEQRSLTLAASGDVRVVRLWDAATELKKQDLPTGSDCCVTCIDTDGTGSMMVLGCGDGSVRLFDRRLPPAEARIMTWREHNAWVLGAYLLKSNGLQTERLITGSSSGDIRIFDLRKNSSINVVQTTQGLTAFAVHPVANLFACGSMHHCISIYNTTTSHLVNTIKFHEGFMSSRISPVSCLNFHPYRVVLAAGCIDNSITTYAAEPRR
;
A
#
# COMPACT_ATOMS: atom_id res chain seq x y z
N MET A 1 -7.53 -66.76 42.86
CA MET A 1 -7.33 -66.14 41.52
C MET A 1 -8.07 -64.81 41.36
N SER A 2 -9.32 -64.70 41.78
CA SER A 2 -10.26 -63.57 41.52
C SER A 2 -9.82 -62.13 41.88
N VAL A 3 -8.70 -61.94 42.59
CA VAL A 3 -8.20 -60.61 43.01
C VAL A 3 -7.14 -60.05 42.04
N VAL A 4 -6.48 -60.90 41.25
CA VAL A 4 -5.45 -60.46 40.29
C VAL A 4 -6.10 -59.83 39.05
N THR A 5 -7.17 -60.46 38.54
CA THR A 5 -7.89 -60.02 37.34
C THR A 5 -8.43 -58.59 37.43
N ILE A 6 -8.90 -58.19 38.63
CA ILE A 6 -9.49 -56.86 38.87
C ILE A 6 -8.42 -55.75 38.91
N LYS A 7 -7.16 -56.07 39.24
CA LYS A 7 -6.05 -55.10 39.11
C LYS A 7 -5.59 -54.95 37.66
N GLN A 8 -5.49 -56.05 36.91
CA GLN A 8 -5.14 -55.98 35.48
C GLN A 8 -6.21 -55.26 34.66
N SER A 9 -7.50 -55.42 34.96
CA SER A 9 -8.56 -54.66 34.27
C SER A 9 -8.53 -53.16 34.55
N ARG A 10 -8.08 -52.73 35.74
CA ARG A 10 -7.91 -51.30 36.06
C ARG A 10 -6.68 -50.67 35.42
N GLN A 11 -5.55 -51.39 35.39
CA GLN A 11 -4.36 -50.90 34.69
C GLN A 11 -4.55 -50.88 33.17
N GLY A 12 -5.43 -51.71 32.62
CA GLY A 12 -5.91 -51.58 31.24
C GLY A 12 -6.66 -50.26 31.03
N SER A 13 -7.75 -50.04 31.79
CA SER A 13 -8.57 -48.83 31.63
C SER A 13 -7.80 -47.52 31.85
N GLU A 14 -6.88 -47.47 32.82
CA GLU A 14 -6.06 -46.26 33.05
C GLU A 14 -5.13 -45.96 31.86
N HIS A 15 -4.64 -46.99 31.15
CA HIS A 15 -3.81 -46.81 29.94
C HIS A 15 -4.65 -46.46 28.71
N ASP A 16 -5.80 -47.11 28.53
CA ASP A 16 -6.76 -46.80 27.46
C ASP A 16 -7.30 -45.36 27.60
N ASP A 17 -7.61 -44.90 28.81
CA ASP A 17 -8.08 -43.54 29.08
C ASP A 17 -6.97 -42.49 28.81
N ASP A 18 -5.72 -42.76 29.19
CA ASP A 18 -4.58 -41.87 28.88
C ASP A 18 -4.34 -41.75 27.37
N ASP A 19 -4.36 -42.86 26.63
CA ASP A 19 -4.16 -42.83 25.17
C ASP A 19 -5.34 -42.17 24.42
N ASN A 20 -6.59 -42.36 24.87
CA ASN A 20 -7.73 -41.61 24.34
C ASN A 20 -7.62 -40.10 24.62
N ASN A 21 -7.15 -39.70 25.81
CA ASN A 21 -6.87 -38.29 26.12
C ASN A 21 -5.73 -37.73 25.25
N ASN A 22 -4.65 -38.49 25.05
CA ASN A 22 -3.54 -38.11 24.17
C ASN A 22 -3.99 -37.92 22.71
N GLU A 23 -4.90 -38.75 22.19
CA GLU A 23 -5.45 -38.57 20.84
C GLU A 23 -6.37 -37.35 20.76
N LEU A 24 -7.20 -37.11 21.79
CA LEU A 24 -8.02 -35.91 21.91
C LEU A 24 -7.18 -34.63 21.95
N GLU A 25 -6.10 -34.58 22.73
CA GLU A 25 -5.20 -33.41 22.80
C GLU A 25 -4.54 -33.13 21.43
N ARG A 26 -4.15 -34.18 20.68
CA ARG A 26 -3.64 -34.03 19.31
C ARG A 26 -4.70 -33.46 18.36
N ARG A 27 -5.93 -34.01 18.40
CA ARG A 27 -7.06 -33.53 17.58
C ARG A 27 -7.42 -32.07 17.92
N GLU A 28 -7.42 -31.66 19.19
CA GLU A 28 -7.66 -30.27 19.61
C GLU A 28 -6.55 -29.31 19.15
N LYS A 29 -5.28 -29.72 19.26
CA LYS A 29 -4.14 -28.95 18.73
C LYS A 29 -4.25 -28.79 17.21
N GLU A 30 -4.65 -29.85 16.50
CA GLU A 30 -4.92 -29.79 15.07
C GLU A 30 -6.10 -28.87 14.71
N GLU A 31 -7.17 -28.82 15.50
CA GLU A 31 -8.26 -27.86 15.26
C GLU A 31 -7.81 -26.41 15.44
N ASP A 32 -6.99 -26.09 16.44
CA ASP A 32 -6.43 -24.73 16.62
C ASP A 32 -5.50 -24.30 15.46
N TRP A 33 -4.79 -25.25 14.81
CA TRP A 33 -4.04 -24.97 13.57
C TRP A 33 -4.95 -24.79 12.35
N LYS A 34 -6.11 -25.45 12.31
CA LYS A 34 -7.08 -25.38 11.20
C LYS A 34 -8.04 -24.18 11.31
N LEU A 35 -8.12 -23.51 12.47
CA LEU A 35 -8.93 -22.30 12.63
C LEU A 35 -8.35 -21.11 11.84
N PRO A 36 -9.18 -20.38 11.07
CA PRO A 36 -8.72 -19.21 10.34
C PRO A 36 -8.55 -17.98 11.25
N ILE A 37 -7.54 -17.15 10.98
CA ILE A 37 -7.23 -15.94 11.75
C ILE A 37 -7.81 -14.71 11.04
N ALA A 38 -8.74 -14.02 11.70
CA ALA A 38 -9.36 -12.78 11.22
C ALA A 38 -8.39 -11.58 11.29
N PHE A 39 -8.56 -10.59 10.41
CA PHE A 39 -7.86 -9.29 10.47
C PHE A 39 -6.32 -9.35 10.57
N ASN A 40 -5.68 -10.40 10.03
CA ASN A 40 -4.22 -10.59 10.06
C ASN A 40 -3.52 -10.37 8.69
N LYS A 41 -4.19 -9.69 7.75
CA LYS A 41 -3.62 -9.31 6.44
C LYS A 41 -2.81 -8.00 6.54
N PRO A 42 -1.84 -7.72 5.63
CA PRO A 42 -0.99 -6.52 5.68
C PRO A 42 -1.74 -5.18 5.85
N ARG A 43 -2.92 -5.03 5.23
CA ARG A 43 -3.81 -3.86 5.39
C ARG A 43 -4.28 -3.56 6.83
N HIS A 44 -4.09 -4.51 7.76
CA HIS A 44 -4.39 -4.39 9.19
C HIS A 44 -3.13 -4.32 10.06
N THR A 45 -2.04 -4.97 9.65
CA THR A 45 -0.84 -5.16 10.48
C THR A 45 0.26 -4.14 10.22
N ALA A 46 0.31 -3.54 9.03
CA ALA A 46 1.23 -2.47 8.65
C ALA A 46 0.51 -1.11 8.58
N THR A 47 1.28 -0.01 8.62
CA THR A 47 0.73 1.31 8.28
C THR A 47 0.49 1.42 6.78
N ILE A 48 -0.61 2.08 6.40
CA ILE A 48 -1.02 2.26 5.00
C ILE A 48 -0.40 3.55 4.48
N GLU A 49 0.91 3.51 4.25
CA GLU A 49 1.78 4.63 3.91
C GLU A 49 2.72 4.23 2.74
N GLY A 50 3.15 5.20 1.94
CA GLY A 50 4.17 4.97 0.92
C GLY A 50 5.58 4.76 1.49
N ILE A 51 6.47 4.12 0.73
CA ILE A 51 7.90 4.14 1.04
C ILE A 51 8.44 5.55 0.76
N ASN A 52 9.17 6.12 1.72
CA ASN A 52 9.90 7.37 1.51
C ASN A 52 10.90 7.22 0.36
N CYS A 53 10.63 7.85 -0.78
CA CYS A 53 11.48 7.82 -1.96
C CYS A 53 12.87 8.39 -1.66
N ILE A 54 13.87 7.51 -1.53
CA ILE A 54 15.27 7.89 -1.35
C ILE A 54 15.73 8.63 -2.60
N THR A 55 16.28 9.84 -2.44
CA THR A 55 16.81 10.65 -3.53
C THR A 55 17.94 9.90 -4.25
N GLN A 56 17.71 9.55 -5.53
CA GLN A 56 18.62 8.72 -6.30
C GLN A 56 19.74 9.54 -6.96
N PHE A 57 20.99 9.27 -6.57
CA PHE A 57 22.17 9.96 -7.09
C PHE A 57 22.91 9.20 -8.21
N TRP A 58 22.38 8.06 -8.69
CA TRP A 58 23.06 7.21 -9.70
C TRP A 58 23.10 7.82 -11.12
N ARG A 59 22.24 8.81 -11.40
CA ARG A 59 22.15 9.54 -12.69
C ARG A 59 23.25 10.61 -12.78
N LEU A 60 24.24 10.36 -13.63
CA LEU A 60 25.23 11.35 -14.04
C LEU A 60 24.54 12.54 -14.73
N LYS A 61 24.69 13.76 -14.21
CA LYS A 61 24.08 14.97 -14.80
C LYS A 61 24.65 15.31 -16.17
N GLU A 62 25.95 15.09 -16.37
CA GLU A 62 26.65 15.41 -17.62
C GLU A 62 27.53 14.24 -18.07
N ARG A 63 27.41 13.88 -19.35
CA ARG A 63 28.26 12.86 -20.01
C ARG A 63 29.32 13.54 -20.87
N MET A 64 30.29 14.13 -20.18
CA MET A 64 31.49 14.76 -20.77
C MET A 64 32.21 13.79 -21.72
N LYS A 65 32.83 14.31 -22.78
CA LYS A 65 33.58 13.52 -23.77
C LYS A 65 34.97 14.09 -24.01
N THR A 66 35.93 13.21 -24.22
CA THR A 66 37.27 13.59 -24.69
C THR A 66 37.26 13.72 -26.21
N VAL A 67 37.28 14.97 -26.69
CA VAL A 67 37.08 15.33 -28.11
C VAL A 67 38.40 15.62 -28.84
N SER A 68 39.47 15.92 -28.10
CA SER A 68 40.79 16.23 -28.67
C SER A 68 41.92 15.61 -27.84
N VAL A 69 43.00 15.22 -28.52
CA VAL A 69 44.17 14.59 -27.92
C VAL A 69 45.45 15.24 -28.48
N ALA A 70 46.29 15.74 -27.59
CA ALA A 70 47.68 16.10 -27.86
C ALA A 70 48.59 14.92 -27.50
N LEU A 71 49.46 14.52 -28.42
CA LEU A 71 50.55 13.57 -28.21
C LEU A 71 51.87 14.34 -28.34
N VAL A 72 52.51 14.64 -27.21
CA VAL A 72 53.82 15.30 -27.14
C VAL A 72 54.86 14.23 -26.83
N LEU A 73 55.81 14.05 -27.75
CA LEU A 73 56.91 13.09 -27.61
C LEU A 73 58.23 13.86 -27.57
N CYS A 74 59.03 13.66 -26.53
CA CYS A 74 60.35 14.25 -26.36
C CYS A 74 61.38 13.14 -26.16
N LEU A 75 61.94 12.64 -27.27
CA LEU A 75 62.68 11.37 -27.37
C LEU A 75 64.12 11.52 -27.89
N ASN A 76 64.40 12.48 -28.78
CA ASN A 76 65.75 12.75 -29.35
C ASN A 76 66.51 11.47 -29.75
N VAL A 77 65.89 10.64 -30.59
CA VAL A 77 66.25 9.23 -30.80
C VAL A 77 67.74 9.04 -31.10
N GLY A 78 68.45 8.39 -30.19
CA GLY A 78 69.89 8.10 -30.29
C GLY A 78 70.79 8.97 -29.41
N VAL A 79 70.24 9.95 -28.68
CA VAL A 79 70.97 10.77 -27.70
C VAL A 79 70.34 10.60 -26.32
N ASP A 80 71.09 10.04 -25.37
CA ASP A 80 70.62 9.81 -24.00
C ASP A 80 70.69 11.10 -23.15
N PRO A 81 69.70 11.39 -22.30
CA PRO A 81 69.71 12.57 -21.42
C PRO A 81 70.72 12.41 -20.26
N PRO A 82 71.31 13.51 -19.78
CA PRO A 82 72.44 13.46 -18.83
C PRO A 82 72.10 12.85 -17.46
N ASP A 83 70.83 12.89 -17.04
CA ASP A 83 70.42 12.48 -15.70
C ASP A 83 70.16 10.96 -15.55
N ILE A 84 70.25 10.19 -16.65
CA ILE A 84 69.78 8.79 -16.71
C ILE A 84 70.87 7.88 -17.27
N VAL A 85 71.62 7.22 -16.39
CA VAL A 85 72.61 6.21 -16.76
C VAL A 85 71.88 4.91 -17.15
N LYS A 86 71.83 4.61 -18.45
CA LYS A 86 71.23 3.38 -18.98
C LYS A 86 72.17 2.18 -18.80
N THR A 87 71.62 1.03 -18.42
CA THR A 87 72.34 -0.24 -18.34
C THR A 87 72.67 -0.80 -19.73
N GLN A 88 73.54 -1.82 -19.79
CA GLN A 88 73.72 -2.63 -20.99
C GLN A 88 73.59 -4.13 -20.61
N PRO A 89 72.58 -4.85 -21.13
CA PRO A 89 71.44 -4.37 -21.94
C PRO A 89 70.45 -3.49 -21.14
N CYS A 90 69.49 -2.88 -21.83
CA CYS A 90 68.47 -1.99 -21.26
C CYS A 90 67.14 -2.10 -22.04
N ALA A 91 66.05 -1.66 -21.40
CA ALA A 91 64.76 -1.42 -22.05
C ALA A 91 64.91 -0.42 -23.22
N ARG A 92 64.37 -0.76 -24.39
CA ARG A 92 64.54 0.04 -25.63
C ARG A 92 63.30 0.20 -26.50
N LEU A 93 62.35 -0.73 -26.45
CA LEU A 93 61.17 -0.66 -27.32
C LEU A 93 60.28 0.51 -26.89
N GLU A 94 59.88 1.36 -27.83
CA GLU A 94 58.87 2.40 -27.62
C GLU A 94 57.71 2.24 -28.59
N CYS A 95 56.48 2.26 -28.07
CA CYS A 95 55.26 1.98 -28.82
C CYS A 95 55.33 0.68 -29.64
N TRP A 96 56.09 -0.28 -29.13
CA TRP A 96 56.43 -1.58 -29.72
C TRP A 96 57.32 -1.54 -30.97
N ILE A 97 58.13 -0.50 -31.15
CA ILE A 97 59.17 -0.35 -32.18
C ILE A 97 60.55 -0.30 -31.48
N ASP A 98 61.60 -0.84 -32.08
CA ASP A 98 62.98 -0.54 -31.68
C ASP A 98 63.44 0.77 -32.34
N PRO A 99 63.71 1.85 -31.57
CA PRO A 99 64.13 3.13 -32.16
C PRO A 99 65.45 3.05 -32.93
N LEU A 100 66.27 2.03 -32.69
CA LEU A 100 67.56 1.80 -33.36
C LEU A 100 67.45 0.95 -34.64
N SER A 101 66.30 0.31 -34.90
CA SER A 101 66.10 -0.50 -36.12
C SER A 101 65.73 0.32 -37.37
N VAL A 102 65.69 1.64 -37.26
CA VAL A 102 65.36 2.62 -38.31
C VAL A 102 66.18 3.90 -38.09
N SER A 103 66.25 4.77 -39.10
CA SER A 103 66.89 6.09 -38.92
C SER A 103 66.10 6.93 -37.90
N PRO A 104 66.76 7.71 -37.01
CA PRO A 104 66.13 8.42 -35.89
C PRO A 104 64.84 9.18 -36.22
N GLN A 105 64.85 9.98 -37.29
CA GLN A 105 63.68 10.75 -37.74
C GLN A 105 62.51 9.83 -38.15
N LYS A 106 62.79 8.73 -38.85
CA LYS A 106 61.78 7.75 -39.28
C LYS A 106 61.28 6.91 -38.10
N ALA A 107 62.14 6.62 -37.12
CA ALA A 107 61.74 5.97 -35.88
C ALA A 107 60.73 6.86 -35.13
N LEU A 108 61.05 8.13 -34.91
CA LEU A 108 60.19 9.12 -34.24
C LEU A 108 58.82 9.29 -34.92
N GLU A 109 58.79 9.42 -36.25
CA GLU A 109 57.55 9.46 -37.04
C GLU A 109 56.71 8.17 -36.90
N THR A 110 57.37 7.01 -36.87
CA THR A 110 56.67 5.71 -36.77
C THR A 110 56.15 5.47 -35.33
N ILE A 111 56.88 5.89 -34.30
CA ILE A 111 56.46 5.87 -32.89
C ILE A 111 55.22 6.75 -32.71
N GLY A 112 55.25 8.01 -33.16
CA GLY A 112 54.09 8.91 -33.11
C GLY A 112 52.86 8.35 -33.84
N SER A 113 53.06 7.82 -35.04
CA SER A 113 52.01 7.14 -35.82
C SER A 113 51.42 5.93 -35.09
N ASN A 114 52.24 5.14 -34.40
CA ASN A 114 51.75 4.00 -33.63
C ASN A 114 51.04 4.41 -32.34
N LEU A 115 51.56 5.39 -31.58
CA LEU A 115 50.88 5.89 -30.38
C LEU A 115 49.48 6.43 -30.70
N GLN A 116 49.34 7.17 -31.80
CA GLN A 116 48.02 7.61 -32.27
C GLN A 116 47.10 6.42 -32.54
N LYS A 117 47.54 5.41 -33.32
CA LYS A 117 46.75 4.19 -33.59
C LYS A 117 46.38 3.40 -32.33
N GLN A 118 47.20 3.46 -31.28
CA GLN A 118 46.89 2.81 -30.01
C GLN A 118 45.74 3.57 -29.28
N TYR A 119 45.81 4.89 -29.19
CA TYR A 119 44.73 5.70 -28.61
C TYR A 119 43.43 5.69 -29.44
N GLU A 120 43.53 5.67 -30.77
CA GLU A 120 42.39 5.58 -31.69
C GLU A 120 41.51 4.34 -31.45
N ARG A 121 42.09 3.23 -30.95
CA ARG A 121 41.32 2.03 -30.55
C ARG A 121 40.35 2.30 -29.39
N TRP A 122 40.72 3.20 -28.48
CA TRP A 122 39.93 3.55 -27.29
C TRP A 122 38.98 4.73 -27.53
N GLN A 123 39.37 5.67 -28.40
CA GLN A 123 38.52 6.80 -28.81
C GLN A 123 38.72 7.13 -30.29
N PRO A 124 38.05 6.42 -31.22
CA PRO A 124 38.20 6.64 -32.66
C PRO A 124 37.53 7.92 -33.18
N ARG A 125 36.82 8.67 -32.31
CA ARG A 125 36.08 9.89 -32.68
C ARG A 125 36.73 11.18 -32.18
N ALA A 126 37.87 11.11 -31.49
CA ALA A 126 38.64 12.29 -31.07
C ALA A 126 39.52 12.82 -32.21
N ARG A 127 39.91 14.09 -32.11
CA ARG A 127 40.90 14.71 -33.00
C ARG A 127 42.29 14.59 -32.39
N TYR A 128 43.15 13.81 -33.04
CA TYR A 128 44.55 13.62 -32.65
C TYR A 128 45.44 14.70 -33.28
N LYS A 129 46.42 15.18 -32.51
CA LYS A 129 47.54 15.99 -32.98
C LYS A 129 48.83 15.49 -32.34
N GLN A 130 49.82 15.18 -33.17
CA GLN A 130 51.17 14.80 -32.74
C GLN A 130 52.08 16.04 -32.70
N SER A 131 53.05 16.02 -31.80
CA SER A 131 54.14 16.99 -31.68
C SER A 131 55.40 16.20 -31.31
N LEU A 132 56.32 16.10 -32.27
CA LEU A 132 57.51 15.26 -32.20
C LEU A 132 58.72 16.16 -31.93
N ASP A 133 59.45 15.89 -30.84
CA ASP A 133 60.54 16.70 -30.28
C ASP A 133 60.28 18.24 -30.31
N PRO A 134 59.10 18.72 -29.85
CA PRO A 134 58.67 20.10 -30.11
C PRO A 134 59.39 21.14 -29.25
N THR A 135 59.24 22.40 -29.66
CA THR A 135 59.62 23.58 -28.87
C THR A 135 58.46 24.13 -28.03
N VAL A 136 58.79 24.96 -27.02
CA VAL A 136 57.81 25.64 -26.15
C VAL A 136 56.72 26.38 -26.94
N GLU A 137 57.09 27.06 -28.04
CA GLU A 137 56.13 27.77 -28.88
C GLU A 137 55.12 26.84 -29.55
N GLU A 138 55.54 25.63 -29.93
CA GLU A 138 54.71 24.64 -30.62
C GLU A 138 53.75 23.95 -29.64
N VAL A 139 54.23 23.61 -28.44
CA VAL A 139 53.37 23.14 -27.35
C VAL A 139 52.32 24.20 -26.99
N LYS A 140 52.69 25.49 -26.93
CA LYS A 140 51.75 26.60 -26.71
C LYS A 140 50.70 26.74 -27.81
N LYS A 141 51.11 26.68 -29.08
CA LYS A 141 50.22 26.70 -30.25
C LYS A 141 49.31 25.46 -30.30
N LEU A 142 49.81 24.29 -29.87
CA LEU A 142 49.07 23.03 -29.80
C LEU A 142 47.96 23.09 -28.74
N CYS A 143 48.31 23.35 -27.48
CA CYS A 143 47.37 23.34 -26.35
C CYS A 143 46.24 24.36 -26.54
N THR A 144 46.59 25.62 -26.85
CA THR A 144 45.60 26.68 -27.11
C THR A 144 44.72 26.37 -28.33
N SER A 145 45.28 25.76 -29.39
CA SER A 145 44.49 25.31 -30.54
C SER A 145 43.51 24.19 -30.18
N LEU A 146 43.84 23.28 -29.27
CA LEU A 146 42.94 22.19 -28.88
C LEU A 146 41.85 22.68 -27.93
N ARG A 147 42.16 23.47 -26.90
CA ARG A 147 41.15 24.07 -26.01
C ARG A 147 40.15 24.93 -26.80
N ARG A 148 40.61 25.78 -27.72
CA ARG A 148 39.74 26.60 -28.58
C ARG A 148 38.78 25.76 -29.43
N ASN A 149 39.19 24.56 -29.83
CA ASN A 149 38.35 23.65 -30.62
C ASN A 149 37.40 22.81 -29.75
N ALA A 150 37.80 22.44 -28.53
CA ALA A 150 37.01 21.61 -27.61
C ALA A 150 35.97 22.40 -26.80
N LYS A 151 36.19 23.71 -26.57
CA LYS A 151 35.38 24.55 -25.67
C LYS A 151 35.34 23.94 -24.26
N GLU A 152 34.17 23.49 -23.83
CA GLU A 152 33.87 22.87 -22.52
C GLU A 152 34.09 21.35 -22.51
N GLU A 153 34.23 20.69 -23.67
CA GLU A 153 34.54 19.26 -23.74
C GLU A 153 36.00 18.98 -23.33
N ARG A 154 36.29 17.71 -23.02
CA ARG A 154 37.56 17.30 -22.41
C ARG A 154 38.67 17.17 -23.45
N VAL A 155 39.89 17.55 -23.06
CA VAL A 155 41.11 17.42 -23.88
C VAL A 155 42.13 16.57 -23.12
N LEU A 156 42.74 15.59 -23.79
CA LEU A 156 43.85 14.80 -23.23
C LEU A 156 45.19 15.36 -23.72
N PHE A 157 46.15 15.46 -22.81
CA PHE A 157 47.55 15.80 -23.07
C PHE A 157 48.42 14.62 -22.62
N HIS A 158 49.06 13.95 -23.57
CA HIS A 158 50.05 12.92 -23.32
C HIS A 158 51.45 13.51 -23.52
N TYR A 159 52.34 13.30 -22.55
CA TYR A 159 53.73 13.70 -22.59
C TYR A 159 54.62 12.50 -22.27
N ASN A 160 55.45 12.10 -23.22
CA ASN A 160 56.58 11.18 -23.01
C ASN A 160 57.87 12.00 -22.99
N GLY A 161 58.67 11.84 -21.94
CA GLY A 161 59.90 12.59 -21.67
C GLY A 161 61.16 11.73 -21.53
N HIS A 162 61.30 10.64 -22.30
CA HIS A 162 62.47 9.74 -22.17
C HIS A 162 63.78 10.30 -22.76
N GLY A 163 63.72 11.25 -23.70
CA GLY A 163 64.89 11.86 -24.35
C GLY A 163 65.40 13.14 -23.67
N VAL A 164 64.86 13.49 -22.50
CA VAL A 164 65.09 14.77 -21.82
C VAL A 164 65.44 14.58 -20.33
N PRO A 165 66.00 15.61 -19.65
CA PRO A 165 66.25 15.58 -18.21
C PRO A 165 64.98 15.32 -17.37
N LYS A 166 65.16 14.96 -16.10
CA LYS A 166 64.04 14.71 -15.19
C LYS A 166 63.30 16.01 -14.84
N PRO A 167 61.96 15.97 -14.62
CA PRO A 167 61.18 17.11 -14.14
C PRO A 167 61.77 17.73 -12.87
N THR A 168 61.76 19.06 -12.79
CA THR A 168 62.37 19.81 -11.68
C THR A 168 61.43 19.91 -10.47
N SER A 169 62.00 20.12 -9.27
CA SER A 169 61.24 20.44 -8.05
C SER A 169 60.40 21.72 -8.13
N ASN A 170 60.63 22.55 -9.15
CA ASN A 170 59.90 23.79 -9.38
C ASN A 170 58.63 23.57 -10.23
N GLY A 171 58.33 22.33 -10.65
CA GLY A 171 57.21 22.03 -11.52
C GLY A 171 57.47 22.40 -12.99
N GLU A 172 58.66 22.08 -13.49
CA GLU A 172 59.05 22.28 -14.89
C GLU A 172 59.25 20.92 -15.59
N ILE A 173 58.71 20.79 -16.80
CA ILE A 173 58.97 19.68 -17.73
C ILE A 173 59.88 20.15 -18.87
N TRP A 174 60.60 19.24 -19.52
CA TRP A 174 61.62 19.60 -20.51
C TRP A 174 61.16 19.39 -21.95
N VAL A 175 61.50 20.33 -22.83
CA VAL A 175 61.28 20.29 -24.28
C VAL A 175 62.53 20.81 -25.02
N PHE A 176 62.53 20.90 -26.35
CA PHE A 176 63.72 21.25 -27.12
C PHE A 176 63.78 22.72 -27.56
N ASN A 177 64.98 23.19 -27.94
CA ASN A 177 65.16 24.36 -28.78
C ASN A 177 65.11 23.98 -30.28
N ARG A 178 64.94 24.97 -31.18
CA ARG A 178 64.77 24.75 -32.64
C ARG A 178 65.97 24.07 -33.35
N THR A 179 67.08 23.83 -32.65
CA THR A 179 68.30 23.18 -33.17
C THR A 179 68.65 21.88 -32.46
N TYR A 180 67.80 21.41 -31.52
CA TYR A 180 68.02 20.21 -30.70
C TYR A 180 69.35 20.20 -29.92
N THR A 181 69.87 21.40 -29.60
CA THR A 181 71.17 21.58 -28.90
C THR A 181 71.03 21.84 -27.40
N GLN A 182 69.83 22.21 -26.94
CA GLN A 182 69.56 22.53 -25.53
C GLN A 182 68.16 22.06 -25.15
N TYR A 183 68.05 21.55 -23.93
CA TYR A 183 66.78 21.34 -23.23
C TYR A 183 66.29 22.68 -22.66
N ILE A 184 65.01 22.98 -22.87
CA ILE A 184 64.33 24.20 -22.44
C ILE A 184 63.25 23.83 -21.41
N PRO A 185 63.20 24.47 -20.24
CA PRO A 185 62.16 24.21 -19.26
C PRO A 185 60.83 24.82 -19.68
N LEU A 186 59.74 24.10 -19.40
CA LEU A 186 58.36 24.49 -19.61
C LEU A 186 57.62 24.35 -18.28
N SER A 187 57.14 25.46 -17.73
CA SER A 187 56.38 25.46 -16.47
C SER A 187 55.02 24.77 -16.62
N VAL A 188 54.66 23.95 -15.63
CA VAL A 188 53.33 23.32 -15.54
C VAL A 188 52.22 24.37 -15.33
N TYR A 189 52.52 25.52 -14.72
CA TYR A 189 51.60 26.65 -14.57
C TYR A 189 51.14 27.23 -15.92
N ASP A 190 52.09 27.43 -16.84
CA ASP A 190 51.84 27.85 -18.22
C ASP A 190 51.02 26.78 -18.96
N LEU A 191 51.40 25.50 -18.82
CA LEU A 191 50.69 24.38 -19.45
C LEU A 191 49.21 24.29 -18.99
N GLN A 192 48.94 24.43 -17.69
CA GLN A 192 47.58 24.51 -17.14
C GLN A 192 46.78 25.64 -17.80
N THR A 193 47.37 26.84 -17.86
CA THR A 193 46.77 28.03 -18.47
C THR A 193 46.43 27.81 -19.95
N TRP A 194 47.29 27.14 -20.72
CA TRP A 194 47.07 26.91 -22.16
C TRP A 194 46.08 25.77 -22.46
N MET A 195 46.02 24.76 -21.58
CA MET A 195 45.16 23.59 -21.73
C MET A 195 43.75 23.79 -21.16
N GLY A 196 43.61 24.53 -20.05
CA GLY A 196 42.33 24.82 -19.39
C GLY A 196 41.60 23.60 -18.81
N ALA A 197 40.63 23.85 -17.93
CA ALA A 197 39.67 22.84 -17.49
C ALA A 197 38.53 22.67 -18.52
N PRO A 198 37.95 21.46 -18.70
CA PRO A 198 38.36 20.17 -18.14
C PRO A 198 39.44 19.50 -19.02
N SER A 199 40.48 18.95 -18.41
CA SER A 199 41.58 18.25 -19.11
C SER A 199 42.04 16.97 -18.40
N ILE A 200 42.75 16.11 -19.15
CA ILE A 200 43.42 14.91 -18.68
C ILE A 200 44.91 15.03 -19.02
N TYR A 201 45.78 14.65 -18.12
CA TYR A 201 47.23 14.60 -18.34
C TYR A 201 47.74 13.17 -18.15
N VAL A 202 48.64 12.74 -19.04
CA VAL A 202 49.37 11.48 -18.94
C VAL A 202 50.86 11.80 -19.06
N TYR A 203 51.63 11.47 -18.03
CA TYR A 203 53.06 11.77 -17.93
C TYR A 203 53.88 10.47 -17.87
N ASP A 204 54.51 10.10 -19.00
CA ASP A 204 55.44 8.97 -19.07
C ASP A 204 56.89 9.49 -19.05
N CYS A 205 57.45 9.54 -17.84
CA CYS A 205 58.84 9.93 -17.59
C CYS A 205 59.28 9.45 -16.20
N SER A 206 60.59 9.49 -15.95
CA SER A 206 61.13 9.32 -14.60
C SER A 206 60.86 10.57 -13.75
N ASN A 207 60.72 10.42 -12.44
CA ASN A 207 60.37 11.48 -11.49
C ASN A 207 59.00 12.18 -11.75
N ALA A 208 58.07 11.51 -12.44
CA ALA A 208 56.80 12.08 -12.88
C ALA A 208 55.88 12.56 -11.74
N GLY A 209 56.00 12.00 -10.53
CA GLY A 209 55.17 12.37 -9.38
C GLY A 209 55.30 13.85 -8.98
N ILE A 210 56.49 14.44 -9.13
CA ILE A 210 56.69 15.88 -8.86
C ILE A 210 55.81 16.75 -9.77
N ILE A 211 55.56 16.32 -11.02
CA ILE A 211 54.66 17.05 -11.93
C ILE A 211 53.25 17.13 -11.31
N VAL A 212 52.75 16.03 -10.72
CA VAL A 212 51.41 15.97 -10.11
C VAL A 212 51.32 16.82 -8.84
N ASP A 213 52.35 16.76 -7.99
CA ASP A 213 52.43 17.55 -6.76
C ASP A 213 52.50 19.06 -7.06
N SER A 214 53.34 19.48 -8.01
CA SER A 214 53.42 20.86 -8.47
C SER A 214 52.14 21.30 -9.19
N PHE A 215 51.52 20.44 -10.00
CA PHE A 215 50.24 20.72 -10.66
C PHE A 215 49.16 21.07 -9.63
N GLN A 216 49.06 20.32 -8.54
CA GLN A 216 48.06 20.61 -7.49
C GLN A 216 48.33 21.95 -6.78
N GLN A 217 49.60 22.27 -6.50
CA GLN A 217 49.98 23.57 -5.93
C GLN A 217 49.63 24.74 -6.85
N PHE A 218 49.94 24.64 -8.14
CA PHE A 218 49.59 25.65 -9.15
C PHE A 218 48.07 25.78 -9.37
N ALA A 219 47.33 24.68 -9.32
CA ALA A 219 45.86 24.71 -9.39
C ALA A 219 45.24 25.47 -8.21
N GLU A 220 45.79 25.32 -7.00
CA GLU A 220 45.37 26.14 -5.85
C GLU A 220 45.79 27.60 -5.96
N GLN A 221 46.94 27.90 -6.56
CA GLN A 221 47.38 29.27 -6.80
C GLN A 221 46.43 29.98 -7.79
N HIS A 222 46.09 29.34 -8.91
CA HIS A 222 45.10 29.85 -9.86
C HIS A 222 43.73 30.14 -9.22
N GLU A 223 43.25 29.29 -8.31
CA GLU A 223 42.00 29.55 -7.57
C GLU A 223 42.13 30.78 -6.65
N LYS A 224 43.23 30.90 -5.90
CA LYS A 224 43.49 32.05 -5.00
C LYS A 224 43.62 33.38 -5.77
N GLU A 225 44.34 33.37 -6.90
CA GLU A 225 44.46 34.55 -7.78
C GLU A 225 43.11 34.95 -8.39
N TYR A 226 42.29 33.99 -8.81
CA TYR A 226 40.95 34.26 -9.33
C TYR A 226 39.99 34.80 -8.26
N GLU A 227 40.07 34.33 -7.01
CA GLU A 227 39.31 34.90 -5.90
C GLU A 227 39.71 36.36 -5.62
N ILE A 228 41.00 36.69 -5.70
CA ILE A 228 41.51 38.06 -5.55
C ILE A 228 41.06 38.94 -6.74
N GLU A 229 41.14 38.48 -7.98
CA GLU A 229 40.57 39.20 -9.14
C GLU A 229 39.07 39.46 -8.96
N LYS A 230 38.32 38.47 -8.46
CA LYS A 230 36.87 38.54 -8.23
C LYS A 230 36.50 39.49 -7.08
N GLN A 231 37.35 39.66 -6.07
CA GLN A 231 37.18 40.68 -5.04
C GLN A 231 37.50 42.09 -5.57
N ASN A 232 38.51 42.22 -6.43
CA ASN A 232 38.91 43.51 -7.02
C ASN A 232 37.96 44.00 -8.13
N ARG A 233 37.24 43.09 -8.82
CA ARG A 233 36.22 43.46 -9.82
C ARG A 233 34.89 43.74 -9.15
N ALA A 234 34.58 45.02 -8.95
CA ALA A 234 33.28 45.50 -8.45
C ALA A 234 32.10 44.84 -9.20
N ALA A 235 31.03 44.53 -8.45
CA ALA A 235 29.94 43.66 -8.90
C ALA A 235 29.26 44.17 -10.20
N GLY A 236 29.51 43.49 -11.32
CA GLY A 236 29.02 43.95 -12.63
C GLY A 236 28.94 42.94 -13.78
N VAL A 237 29.45 41.71 -13.66
CA VAL A 237 29.32 40.68 -14.73
C VAL A 237 29.06 39.29 -14.14
N THR A 238 27.81 38.82 -14.21
CA THR A 238 27.45 37.42 -13.96
C THR A 238 27.47 36.64 -15.29
N GLY A 239 28.42 35.71 -15.47
CA GLY A 239 28.43 34.86 -16.67
C GLY A 239 29.64 33.96 -16.88
N ALA A 240 30.81 34.29 -16.34
CA ALA A 240 32.00 33.42 -16.43
C ALA A 240 31.96 32.34 -15.33
N GLN A 241 31.85 31.07 -15.73
CA GLN A 241 31.93 29.92 -14.83
C GLN A 241 33.41 29.62 -14.52
N MET A 242 33.74 29.39 -13.24
CA MET A 242 35.13 29.25 -12.78
C MET A 242 35.81 28.00 -13.37
N PRO A 243 37.01 28.10 -13.98
CA PRO A 243 37.78 26.93 -14.43
C PRO A 243 38.31 26.16 -13.21
N SER A 244 37.62 25.09 -12.80
CA SER A 244 38.08 24.24 -11.70
C SER A 244 39.21 23.33 -12.17
N TYR A 245 40.46 23.76 -11.97
CA TYR A 245 41.64 22.95 -12.25
C TYR A 245 41.74 21.72 -11.34
N LYS A 246 41.14 21.77 -10.13
CA LYS A 246 40.97 20.61 -9.24
C LYS A 246 40.15 19.45 -9.84
N ASN A 247 39.34 19.70 -10.87
CA ASN A 247 38.61 18.67 -11.61
C ASN A 247 39.39 18.08 -12.80
N CYS A 248 40.66 18.45 -12.99
CA CYS A 248 41.51 17.86 -14.03
C CYS A 248 42.10 16.52 -13.56
N ILE A 249 42.14 15.55 -14.47
CA ILE A 249 42.63 14.19 -14.17
C ILE A 249 44.11 14.10 -14.54
N GLN A 250 44.92 13.44 -13.72
CA GLN A 250 46.34 13.21 -14.00
C GLN A 250 46.71 11.75 -13.78
N LEU A 251 47.57 11.21 -14.63
CA LEU A 251 48.15 9.87 -14.53
C LEU A 251 49.66 9.98 -14.78
N ALA A 252 50.48 9.64 -13.79
CA ALA A 252 51.94 9.75 -13.84
C ALA A 252 52.59 8.38 -13.63
N ALA A 253 53.65 8.09 -14.40
CA ALA A 253 54.27 6.77 -14.47
C ALA A 253 54.97 6.30 -13.19
N CYS A 254 55.45 7.23 -12.36
CA CYS A 254 56.18 6.94 -11.13
C CYS A 254 55.99 8.06 -10.10
N ALA A 255 56.31 7.80 -8.83
CA ALA A 255 56.28 8.78 -7.76
C ALA A 255 57.49 9.72 -7.79
N ALA A 256 57.49 10.73 -6.91
CA ALA A 256 58.65 11.60 -6.72
C ALA A 256 59.89 10.78 -6.32
N ASN A 257 61.04 11.11 -6.92
CA ASN A 257 62.35 10.46 -6.78
C ASN A 257 62.46 9.02 -7.33
N GLN A 258 61.42 8.46 -7.98
CA GLN A 258 61.52 7.17 -8.68
C GLN A 258 62.00 7.31 -10.13
N ILE A 259 62.52 6.21 -10.69
CA ILE A 259 63.03 6.09 -12.06
C ILE A 259 62.30 4.92 -12.74
N LEU A 260 62.06 5.03 -14.05
CA LEU A 260 61.38 3.98 -14.82
C LEU A 260 62.24 2.70 -14.94
N PRO A 261 61.63 1.50 -15.01
CA PRO A 261 62.35 0.24 -15.05
C PRO A 261 63.18 0.08 -16.34
N MET A 262 64.45 -0.30 -16.20
CA MET A 262 65.39 -0.48 -17.32
C MET A 262 65.54 -1.92 -17.81
N ASN A 263 64.68 -2.85 -17.37
CA ASN A 263 64.75 -4.27 -17.73
C ASN A 263 64.64 -4.46 -19.27
N PRO A 264 65.63 -5.06 -19.96
CA PRO A 264 65.60 -5.25 -21.43
C PRO A 264 64.41 -6.08 -21.94
N ASP A 265 63.83 -6.94 -21.09
CA ASP A 265 62.66 -7.73 -21.45
C ASP A 265 61.36 -6.91 -21.47
N LEU A 266 61.39 -5.65 -21.03
CA LEU A 266 60.27 -4.70 -21.10
C LEU A 266 60.49 -3.63 -22.20
N PRO A 267 59.40 -3.00 -22.70
CA PRO A 267 59.53 -1.73 -23.40
C PRO A 267 60.09 -0.63 -22.47
N ALA A 268 60.63 0.45 -23.03
CA ALA A 268 60.92 1.66 -22.27
C ALA A 268 59.63 2.38 -21.87
N ASP A 269 58.63 2.41 -22.75
CA ASP A 269 57.30 3.00 -22.51
C ASP A 269 56.35 2.09 -21.74
N VAL A 270 56.79 1.48 -20.64
CA VAL A 270 55.97 0.51 -19.84
C VAL A 270 54.63 1.10 -19.42
N PHE A 271 54.61 2.36 -18.94
CA PHE A 271 53.38 3.00 -18.47
C PHE A 271 52.42 3.28 -19.62
N THR A 272 52.90 3.87 -20.72
CA THR A 272 52.12 4.04 -21.96
C THR A 272 51.61 2.69 -22.49
N ALA A 273 52.48 1.68 -22.59
CA ALA A 273 52.12 0.35 -23.06
C ALA A 273 51.04 -0.33 -22.21
N CYS A 274 51.03 -0.10 -20.88
CA CYS A 274 49.93 -0.51 -20.00
C CYS A 274 48.64 0.28 -20.31
N LEU A 275 48.71 1.61 -20.35
CA LEU A 275 47.56 2.49 -20.56
C LEU A 275 46.90 2.30 -21.93
N THR A 276 47.66 1.99 -22.99
CA THR A 276 47.17 1.95 -24.37
C THR A 276 47.08 0.53 -24.96
N THR A 277 47.91 -0.41 -24.50
CA THR A 277 47.99 -1.79 -25.02
C THR A 277 48.01 -2.88 -23.91
N PRO A 278 47.10 -2.80 -22.91
CA PRO A 278 47.16 -3.57 -21.66
C PRO A 278 47.36 -5.07 -21.87
N ILE A 279 46.57 -5.70 -22.75
CA ILE A 279 46.64 -7.16 -22.99
C ILE A 279 48.04 -7.59 -23.48
N LYS A 280 48.70 -6.79 -24.32
CA LYS A 280 50.00 -7.15 -24.92
C LYS A 280 51.13 -7.08 -23.88
N ILE A 281 51.11 -6.09 -22.99
CA ILE A 281 52.08 -5.99 -21.91
C ILE A 281 51.76 -6.96 -20.76
N ALA A 282 50.48 -7.19 -20.45
CA ALA A 282 50.05 -8.17 -19.45
C ALA A 282 50.51 -9.59 -19.81
N LEU A 283 50.31 -10.04 -21.05
CA LEU A 283 50.78 -11.36 -21.51
C LEU A 283 52.31 -11.48 -21.44
N ARG A 284 53.04 -10.44 -21.90
CA ARG A 284 54.52 -10.43 -21.87
C ARG A 284 55.05 -10.47 -20.43
N TRP A 285 54.49 -9.68 -19.53
CA TRP A 285 54.85 -9.65 -18.11
C TRP A 285 54.44 -10.93 -17.38
N PHE A 286 53.28 -11.52 -17.68
CA PHE A 286 52.83 -12.78 -17.09
C PHE A 286 53.79 -13.95 -17.40
N VAL A 287 54.23 -14.06 -18.66
CA VAL A 287 55.24 -15.05 -19.07
C VAL A 287 56.59 -14.84 -18.37
N MET A 288 56.94 -13.60 -18.00
CA MET A 288 58.14 -13.30 -17.20
C MET A 288 57.98 -13.58 -15.69
N GLN A 289 56.75 -13.55 -15.16
CA GLN A 289 56.47 -13.68 -13.72
C GLN A 289 56.32 -15.13 -13.25
N ASN A 290 55.76 -16.02 -14.09
CA ASN A 290 55.10 -17.21 -13.56
C ASN A 290 56.04 -18.41 -13.29
N THR A 291 56.73 -18.38 -12.15
CA THR A 291 57.07 -19.61 -11.38
C THR A 291 56.16 -19.73 -10.15
N SER A 292 54.85 -19.51 -10.36
CA SER A 292 53.71 -19.79 -9.47
C SER A 292 53.51 -18.91 -8.21
N LYS A 293 52.23 -18.52 -8.04
CA LYS A 293 51.54 -18.05 -6.80
C LYS A 293 51.64 -16.56 -6.41
N LEU A 294 50.47 -15.92 -6.45
CA LEU A 294 50.04 -14.66 -5.79
C LEU A 294 48.73 -14.93 -5.02
N VAL A 295 48.38 -14.19 -3.95
CA VAL A 295 47.04 -13.99 -3.29
C VAL A 295 47.20 -12.89 -2.18
N PRO A 296 46.17 -12.26 -1.54
CA PRO A 296 45.18 -11.27 -2.06
C PRO A 296 44.99 -9.95 -1.19
N LYS A 297 44.05 -9.07 -1.63
CA LYS A 297 43.24 -8.02 -0.91
C LYS A 297 43.88 -6.62 -0.77
N VAL A 298 43.17 -5.47 -0.72
CA VAL A 298 41.76 -5.02 -1.04
C VAL A 298 41.80 -3.47 -1.18
N SER A 299 40.91 -2.68 -1.81
CA SER A 299 39.64 -2.83 -2.55
C SER A 299 39.50 -1.67 -3.60
N LEU A 300 38.30 -1.41 -4.15
CA LEU A 300 38.00 -0.29 -5.08
C LEU A 300 36.64 0.36 -4.75
N ASP A 301 36.61 1.70 -4.60
CA ASP A 301 35.37 2.45 -4.43
C ASP A 301 35.45 3.87 -5.05
N LEU A 302 35.70 3.96 -6.36
CA LEU A 302 35.33 5.08 -7.25
C LEU A 302 35.65 4.75 -8.74
N ILE A 303 34.97 5.43 -9.68
CA ILE A 303 35.25 5.48 -11.13
C ILE A 303 35.03 4.17 -11.93
N ASP A 304 33.76 3.88 -12.26
CA ASP A 304 33.41 3.12 -13.50
C ASP A 304 32.27 3.81 -14.29
N LYS A 305 32.19 5.14 -14.18
CA LYS A 305 31.05 5.96 -14.64
C LYS A 305 31.43 7.32 -15.26
N GLN A 306 32.56 7.39 -15.97
CA GLN A 306 32.84 8.49 -16.91
C GLN A 306 33.39 7.99 -18.25
N ASP A 307 33.21 8.82 -19.27
CA ASP A 307 33.81 8.83 -20.62
C ASP A 307 34.66 7.62 -21.07
N LEU A 308 34.38 7.11 -22.28
CA LEU A 308 34.93 5.85 -22.84
C LEU A 308 36.46 5.76 -22.78
N LEU A 309 37.16 6.89 -22.98
CA LEU A 309 38.62 6.94 -22.88
C LEU A 309 39.10 6.94 -21.42
N VAL A 310 38.41 7.64 -20.53
CA VAL A 310 38.80 7.80 -19.11
C VAL A 310 38.61 6.53 -18.31
N ALA A 311 37.45 5.87 -18.44
CA ALA A 311 37.25 4.55 -17.81
C ALA A 311 38.24 3.52 -18.35
N SER A 312 38.64 3.60 -19.62
CA SER A 312 39.67 2.71 -20.18
C SER A 312 41.06 3.02 -19.59
N LEU A 313 41.47 4.29 -19.56
CA LEU A 313 42.74 4.69 -18.96
C LEU A 313 42.85 4.32 -17.47
N PHE A 314 41.80 4.52 -16.67
CA PHE A 314 41.83 4.12 -15.26
C PHE A 314 41.86 2.60 -15.05
N ARG A 315 41.05 1.81 -15.79
CA ARG A 315 41.13 0.34 -15.73
C ARG A 315 42.51 -0.19 -16.15
N ASN A 316 43.11 0.44 -17.16
CA ASN A 316 44.46 0.11 -17.63
C ASN A 316 45.56 0.63 -16.68
N PHE A 317 45.29 1.68 -15.90
CA PHE A 317 46.17 2.17 -14.83
C PHE A 317 46.27 1.18 -13.67
N LEU A 318 45.22 0.41 -13.35
CA LEU A 318 45.31 -0.66 -12.33
C LEU A 318 46.31 -1.75 -12.74
N LEU A 319 46.37 -2.06 -14.04
CA LEU A 319 47.41 -2.95 -14.58
C LEU A 319 48.80 -2.31 -14.52
N ALA A 320 48.91 -1.01 -14.82
CA ALA A 320 50.17 -0.27 -14.69
C ALA A 320 50.67 -0.26 -13.24
N GLU A 321 49.79 -0.03 -12.27
CA GLU A 321 50.06 -0.11 -10.83
C GLU A 321 50.62 -1.49 -10.47
N ARG A 322 49.96 -2.57 -10.90
CA ARG A 322 50.41 -3.94 -10.63
C ARG A 322 51.76 -4.27 -11.28
N ILE A 323 51.96 -3.90 -12.55
CA ILE A 323 53.19 -4.20 -13.29
C ILE A 323 54.37 -3.38 -12.74
N LEU A 324 54.22 -2.07 -12.58
CA LEU A 324 55.32 -1.19 -12.16
C LEU A 324 55.71 -1.42 -10.69
N SER A 325 54.75 -1.77 -9.82
CA SER A 325 55.06 -2.12 -8.41
C SER A 325 55.91 -3.38 -8.28
N SER A 326 56.00 -4.24 -9.31
CA SER A 326 56.95 -5.37 -9.35
C SER A 326 58.39 -4.97 -9.70
N TYR A 327 58.64 -3.68 -9.96
CA TYR A 327 59.94 -3.08 -10.28
C TYR A 327 60.19 -1.80 -9.47
N ASP A 328 59.75 -1.76 -8.20
CA ASP A 328 59.90 -0.64 -7.24
C ASP A 328 59.38 0.74 -7.73
N CYS A 329 58.47 0.73 -8.72
CA CYS A 329 57.94 1.91 -9.36
C CYS A 329 56.43 2.04 -9.09
N THR A 330 56.02 3.08 -8.36
CA THR A 330 54.62 3.28 -7.97
C THR A 330 54.01 4.42 -8.79
N PRO A 331 53.14 4.14 -9.79
CA PRO A 331 52.49 5.19 -10.56
C PRO A 331 51.48 5.96 -9.71
N VAL A 332 51.23 7.22 -10.07
CA VAL A 332 50.41 8.16 -9.28
C VAL A 332 49.22 8.64 -10.10
N SER A 333 48.04 8.69 -9.48
CA SER A 333 46.82 9.25 -10.10
C SER A 333 46.30 10.47 -9.33
N CYS A 334 45.69 11.39 -10.05
CA CYS A 334 44.83 12.44 -9.51
C CYS A 334 43.44 12.33 -10.19
N PRO A 335 42.36 12.03 -9.44
CA PRO A 335 42.31 11.74 -8.01
C PRO A 335 43.09 10.47 -7.63
N LYS A 336 43.59 10.42 -6.39
CA LYS A 336 44.40 9.32 -5.87
C LYS A 336 43.53 8.09 -5.56
N LEU A 337 43.89 6.95 -6.14
CA LEU A 337 43.27 5.66 -5.84
C LEU A 337 43.85 5.00 -4.58
N PRO A 338 43.09 4.11 -3.90
CA PRO A 338 43.66 3.15 -2.96
C PRO A 338 44.54 2.13 -3.71
N PRO A 339 45.49 1.45 -3.03
CA PRO A 339 46.33 0.45 -3.68
C PRO A 339 45.52 -0.78 -4.12
N THR A 340 45.62 -1.14 -5.40
CA THR A 340 44.87 -2.25 -6.02
C THR A 340 45.74 -3.43 -6.47
N TYR A 341 47.06 -3.28 -6.47
CA TYR A 341 48.01 -4.27 -7.01
C TYR A 341 47.91 -5.69 -6.40
N GLN A 342 47.42 -5.83 -5.15
CA GLN A 342 47.22 -7.11 -4.46
C GLN A 342 45.78 -7.68 -4.53
N HIS A 343 44.82 -7.01 -5.18
CA HIS A 343 43.38 -7.40 -5.14
C HIS A 343 43.11 -8.88 -5.52
N PRO A 344 42.23 -9.64 -4.83
CA PRO A 344 41.94 -11.05 -5.16
C PRO A 344 41.45 -11.26 -6.59
N MET A 345 40.83 -10.28 -7.24
CA MET A 345 40.42 -10.42 -8.66
C MET A 345 41.59 -10.63 -9.62
N TRP A 346 42.82 -10.26 -9.26
CA TRP A 346 44.01 -10.63 -10.02
C TRP A 346 44.27 -12.14 -10.05
N GLN A 347 43.78 -12.91 -9.06
CA GLN A 347 43.79 -14.39 -9.09
C GLN A 347 43.10 -14.94 -10.33
N ALA A 348 41.87 -14.49 -10.54
CA ALA A 348 41.00 -15.02 -11.58
C ALA A 348 41.42 -14.51 -12.96
N TRP A 349 42.06 -13.34 -13.03
CA TRP A 349 42.77 -12.87 -14.21
C TRP A 349 43.96 -13.77 -14.56
N ASP A 350 44.84 -14.03 -13.59
CA ASP A 350 46.04 -14.85 -13.79
C ASP A 350 45.68 -16.29 -14.21
N LEU A 351 44.70 -16.91 -13.53
CA LEU A 351 44.17 -18.23 -13.89
C LEU A 351 43.54 -18.24 -15.29
N ALA A 352 42.78 -17.20 -15.66
CA ALA A 352 42.19 -17.10 -16.99
C ALA A 352 43.25 -16.87 -18.09
N LEU A 353 44.38 -16.22 -17.79
CA LEU A 353 45.52 -16.14 -18.70
C LEU A 353 46.23 -17.49 -18.84
N ASP A 354 46.46 -18.20 -17.74
CA ASP A 354 47.14 -19.50 -17.73
C ASP A 354 46.38 -20.55 -18.56
N LEU A 355 45.06 -20.67 -18.31
CA LEU A 355 44.15 -21.54 -19.07
C LEU A 355 43.96 -21.14 -20.55
N CYS A 356 44.31 -19.91 -20.92
CA CYS A 356 44.26 -19.43 -22.30
C CYS A 356 45.59 -19.73 -23.01
N LEU A 357 46.71 -19.47 -22.34
CA LEU A 357 48.06 -19.73 -22.85
C LEU A 357 48.37 -21.22 -22.96
N SER A 358 47.83 -22.07 -22.07
CA SER A 358 48.00 -23.52 -22.15
C SER A 358 47.36 -24.16 -23.40
N GLN A 359 46.34 -23.52 -23.97
CA GLN A 359 45.70 -23.97 -25.22
C GLN A 359 46.47 -23.54 -26.48
N LEU A 360 47.31 -22.50 -26.39
CA LEU A 360 47.91 -21.84 -27.55
C LEU A 360 48.80 -22.76 -28.41
N PRO A 361 49.65 -23.67 -27.85
CA PRO A 361 50.44 -24.59 -28.67
C PRO A 361 49.56 -25.53 -29.49
N LEU A 362 48.53 -26.12 -28.88
CA LEU A 362 47.62 -27.06 -29.54
C LEU A 362 46.89 -26.40 -30.72
N ILE A 363 46.32 -25.21 -30.50
CA ILE A 363 45.60 -24.45 -31.54
C ILE A 363 46.52 -24.09 -32.73
N LEU A 364 47.82 -23.88 -32.49
CA LEU A 364 48.80 -23.57 -33.54
C LEU A 364 49.33 -24.82 -34.28
N GLU A 365 49.26 -26.01 -33.67
CA GLU A 365 49.81 -27.25 -34.25
C GLU A 365 48.77 -28.19 -34.86
N SER A 366 47.49 -28.12 -34.45
CA SER A 366 46.46 -29.11 -34.78
C SER A 366 45.16 -28.56 -35.41
N GLU A 367 44.99 -27.23 -35.48
CA GLU A 367 43.71 -26.56 -35.80
C GLU A 367 42.53 -26.92 -34.87
N ASP A 368 42.81 -27.42 -33.65
CA ASP A 368 41.78 -27.75 -32.65
C ASP A 368 40.90 -26.55 -32.26
N GLN A 369 39.63 -26.83 -31.91
CA GLN A 369 38.65 -25.81 -31.57
C GLN A 369 38.95 -25.16 -30.21
N PHE A 370 39.14 -23.83 -30.21
CA PHE A 370 39.34 -23.01 -29.02
C PHE A 370 38.23 -23.20 -27.97
N VAL A 371 38.61 -23.49 -26.73
CA VAL A 371 37.69 -23.70 -25.60
C VAL A 371 37.56 -22.42 -24.77
N HIS A 372 36.32 -21.96 -24.60
CA HIS A 372 36.02 -20.77 -23.80
C HIS A 372 36.39 -20.96 -22.31
N SER A 373 36.96 -19.91 -21.70
CA SER A 373 37.33 -19.90 -20.27
C SER A 373 36.09 -20.00 -19.35
N PRO A 374 36.15 -20.80 -18.27
CA PRO A 374 35.05 -20.95 -17.31
C PRO A 374 34.82 -19.73 -16.41
N PHE A 375 35.69 -18.70 -16.47
CA PHE A 375 35.67 -17.52 -15.60
C PHE A 375 34.26 -16.94 -15.33
N PHE A 376 33.44 -16.76 -16.37
CA PHE A 376 32.10 -16.19 -16.20
C PHE A 376 31.13 -17.13 -15.47
N GLU A 377 31.26 -18.44 -15.65
CA GLU A 377 30.44 -19.43 -14.96
C GLU A 377 30.82 -19.56 -13.48
N GLU A 378 32.12 -19.57 -13.18
CA GLU A 378 32.64 -19.55 -11.81
C GLU A 378 32.17 -18.31 -11.05
N GLN A 379 32.28 -17.12 -11.66
CA GLN A 379 31.89 -15.85 -11.01
C GLN A 379 30.37 -15.72 -10.85
N LEU A 380 29.55 -16.22 -11.80
CA LEU A 380 28.10 -16.35 -11.58
C LEU A 380 27.79 -17.33 -10.44
N THR A 381 28.56 -18.40 -10.30
CA THR A 381 28.38 -19.39 -9.22
C THR A 381 28.79 -18.81 -7.86
N ALA A 382 29.87 -18.03 -7.77
CA ALA A 382 30.24 -17.29 -6.57
C ALA A 382 29.16 -16.27 -6.16
N PHE A 383 28.59 -15.54 -7.13
CA PHE A 383 27.47 -14.63 -6.89
C PHE A 383 26.20 -15.36 -6.41
N GLN A 384 25.93 -16.56 -6.94
CA GLN A 384 24.83 -17.42 -6.50
C GLN A 384 25.03 -17.97 -5.07
N VAL A 385 26.26 -18.33 -4.68
CA VAL A 385 26.61 -18.70 -3.30
C VAL A 385 26.47 -17.49 -2.37
N TRP A 386 26.91 -16.31 -2.80
CA TRP A 386 26.69 -15.07 -2.05
C TRP A 386 25.20 -14.84 -1.79
N LEU A 387 24.34 -14.97 -2.81
CA LEU A 387 22.89 -14.79 -2.68
C LEU A 387 22.24 -15.78 -1.70
N THR A 388 22.65 -17.05 -1.70
CA THR A 388 22.02 -18.11 -0.89
C THR A 388 22.35 -18.04 0.60
N LEU A 389 23.59 -17.72 0.98
CA LEU A 389 24.04 -17.73 2.39
C LEU A 389 23.68 -16.45 3.17
N GLY A 390 22.57 -15.79 2.81
CA GLY A 390 22.22 -14.41 3.15
C GLY A 390 22.21 -14.07 4.65
N SER A 391 22.85 -12.96 5.01
CA SER A 391 22.76 -12.34 6.35
C SER A 391 22.44 -10.84 6.20
N LYS A 392 21.83 -10.23 7.23
CA LYS A 392 21.23 -8.88 7.09
C LYS A 392 22.23 -7.71 7.08
N ASN A 393 23.44 -7.93 7.58
CA ASN A 393 24.53 -6.94 7.59
C ASN A 393 25.67 -7.47 6.71
N ARG A 394 25.81 -6.95 5.49
CA ARG A 394 26.75 -7.47 4.49
C ARG A 394 27.42 -6.38 3.66
N GLU A 395 28.66 -6.67 3.29
CA GLU A 395 29.38 -5.98 2.22
C GLU A 395 28.76 -6.28 0.85
N PRO A 396 28.85 -5.35 -0.12
CA PRO A 396 28.30 -5.54 -1.46
C PRO A 396 29.02 -6.69 -2.21
N PRO A 397 28.31 -7.44 -3.08
CA PRO A 397 28.92 -8.55 -3.81
C PRO A 397 29.91 -8.06 -4.88
N GLU A 398 31.18 -8.43 -4.73
CA GLU A 398 32.29 -8.10 -5.66
C GLU A 398 31.98 -8.49 -7.12
N GLN A 399 31.14 -9.51 -7.34
CA GLN A 399 30.80 -10.04 -8.67
C GLN A 399 29.79 -9.18 -9.44
N LEU A 400 29.13 -8.19 -8.83
CA LEU A 400 28.04 -7.42 -9.46
C LEU A 400 28.46 -6.70 -10.77
N PRO A 401 29.66 -6.10 -10.90
CA PRO A 401 30.14 -5.58 -12.18
C PRO A 401 30.43 -6.67 -13.23
N ILE A 402 30.78 -7.90 -12.78
CA ILE A 402 30.99 -9.05 -13.68
C ILE A 402 29.66 -9.49 -14.28
N VAL A 403 28.59 -9.57 -13.47
CA VAL A 403 27.22 -9.87 -13.94
C VAL A 403 26.81 -8.90 -15.05
N LEU A 404 27.10 -7.61 -14.90
CA LEU A 404 26.83 -6.59 -15.94
C LEU A 404 27.56 -6.88 -17.26
N GLN A 405 28.82 -7.35 -17.23
CA GLN A 405 29.52 -7.77 -18.45
C GLN A 405 28.90 -9.04 -19.05
N VAL A 406 28.46 -9.99 -18.22
CA VAL A 406 27.82 -11.23 -18.69
C VAL A 406 26.50 -10.96 -19.44
N LEU A 407 25.74 -9.91 -19.09
CA LEU A 407 24.53 -9.52 -19.83
C LEU A 407 24.78 -9.23 -21.32
N LEU A 408 26.00 -8.82 -21.70
CA LEU A 408 26.39 -8.59 -23.09
C LEU A 408 26.55 -9.89 -23.87
N SER A 409 27.10 -10.94 -23.23
CA SER A 409 27.14 -12.30 -23.81
C SER A 409 25.73 -12.80 -24.12
N GLN A 410 25.62 -13.75 -25.05
CA GLN A 410 24.36 -14.47 -25.28
C GLN A 410 24.28 -15.72 -24.41
N VAL A 411 25.38 -16.47 -24.28
CA VAL A 411 25.44 -17.83 -23.69
C VAL A 411 24.93 -17.87 -22.26
N HIS A 412 25.45 -17.01 -21.38
CA HIS A 412 25.10 -17.02 -19.95
C HIS A 412 24.06 -15.94 -19.57
N ARG A 413 23.42 -15.29 -20.56
CA ARG A 413 22.53 -14.14 -20.32
C ARG A 413 21.33 -14.49 -19.44
N LEU A 414 20.73 -15.66 -19.65
CA LEU A 414 19.56 -16.11 -18.90
C LEU A 414 19.90 -16.24 -17.41
N ARG A 415 20.91 -17.05 -17.08
CA ARG A 415 21.43 -17.22 -15.71
C ARG A 415 21.87 -15.90 -15.06
N ALA A 416 22.49 -14.99 -15.81
CA ALA A 416 22.86 -13.66 -15.31
C ALA A 416 21.65 -12.78 -14.99
N LEU A 417 20.58 -12.82 -15.79
CA LEU A 417 19.32 -12.11 -15.52
C LEU A 417 18.54 -12.73 -14.36
N GLU A 418 18.55 -14.06 -14.21
CA GLU A 418 17.95 -14.76 -13.06
C GLU A 418 18.62 -14.36 -11.74
N LEU A 419 19.95 -14.41 -11.69
CA LEU A 419 20.70 -14.02 -10.49
C LEU A 419 20.61 -12.52 -10.21
N LEU A 420 20.58 -11.67 -11.25
CA LEU A 420 20.30 -10.24 -11.11
C LEU A 420 18.89 -10.00 -10.56
N GLY A 421 17.88 -10.75 -11.03
CA GLY A 421 16.52 -10.70 -10.50
C GLY A 421 16.50 -11.02 -9.00
N LYS A 422 17.09 -12.15 -8.58
CA LYS A 422 17.23 -12.53 -7.16
C LYS A 422 17.98 -11.50 -6.33
N PHE A 423 19.00 -10.84 -6.89
CA PHE A 423 19.72 -9.76 -6.21
C PHE A 423 18.86 -8.51 -6.01
N LEU A 424 18.16 -8.04 -7.05
CA LEU A 424 17.25 -6.88 -6.97
C LEU A 424 16.06 -7.13 -6.04
N ASP A 425 15.71 -8.39 -5.80
CA ASP A 425 14.64 -8.79 -4.87
C ASP A 425 15.01 -8.58 -3.39
N LEU A 426 16.31 -8.50 -3.04
CA LEU A 426 16.78 -8.23 -1.67
C LEU A 426 16.38 -6.84 -1.13
N GLY A 427 15.74 -6.01 -1.95
CA GLY A 427 15.11 -4.75 -1.56
C GLY A 427 15.75 -3.50 -2.18
N PRO A 428 15.27 -2.30 -1.80
CA PRO A 428 15.60 -1.05 -2.51
C PRO A 428 17.09 -0.69 -2.54
N TRP A 429 17.84 -1.13 -1.53
CA TRP A 429 19.29 -0.93 -1.43
C TRP A 429 20.05 -1.66 -2.56
N ALA A 430 19.65 -2.90 -2.89
CA ALA A 430 20.26 -3.70 -3.94
C ALA A 430 19.92 -3.14 -5.33
N VAL A 431 18.71 -2.62 -5.50
CA VAL A 431 18.29 -1.88 -6.71
C VAL A 431 19.14 -0.62 -6.90
N SER A 432 19.30 0.20 -5.85
CA SER A 432 20.11 1.42 -5.92
C SER A 432 21.59 1.12 -6.20
N LEU A 433 22.15 0.04 -5.62
CA LEU A 433 23.50 -0.43 -5.88
C LEU A 433 23.68 -0.96 -7.33
N ALA A 434 22.73 -1.72 -7.87
CA ALA A 434 22.81 -2.15 -9.27
C ALA A 434 22.69 -0.97 -10.24
N LEU A 435 21.85 0.03 -9.93
CA LEU A 435 21.77 1.29 -10.67
C LEU A 435 23.04 2.15 -10.53
N SER A 436 23.73 2.09 -9.38
CA SER A 436 25.01 2.78 -9.15
C SER A 436 26.15 2.16 -9.97
N VAL A 437 26.25 0.81 -10.02
CA VAL A 437 27.13 0.06 -10.95
C VAL A 437 26.76 0.33 -12.41
N GLY A 438 25.46 0.50 -12.70
CA GLY A 438 25.00 1.02 -14.00
C GLY A 438 24.35 -0.02 -14.92
N ILE A 439 23.62 -1.00 -14.38
CA ILE A 439 22.86 -1.98 -15.19
C ILE A 439 21.87 -1.34 -16.18
N PHE A 440 21.42 -0.12 -15.90
CA PHE A 440 20.26 0.52 -16.54
C PHE A 440 20.30 0.54 -18.08
N PRO A 441 21.37 0.98 -18.77
CA PRO A 441 21.37 1.04 -20.24
C PRO A 441 21.36 -0.34 -20.90
N TYR A 442 21.90 -1.36 -20.21
CA TYR A 442 21.95 -2.74 -20.69
C TYR A 442 20.56 -3.37 -20.63
N VAL A 443 19.89 -3.26 -19.47
CA VAL A 443 18.53 -3.77 -19.27
C VAL A 443 17.50 -3.02 -20.15
N LEU A 444 17.71 -1.72 -20.39
CA LEU A 444 16.91 -0.93 -21.34
C LEU A 444 17.09 -1.41 -22.79
N LYS A 445 18.32 -1.69 -23.22
CA LYS A 445 18.58 -2.23 -24.56
C LYS A 445 18.02 -3.65 -24.74
N LEU A 446 17.97 -4.46 -23.67
CA LEU A 446 17.40 -5.81 -23.72
C LEU A 446 15.88 -5.84 -23.99
N LEU A 447 15.14 -4.75 -23.75
CA LEU A 447 13.73 -4.62 -24.17
C LEU A 447 13.54 -4.62 -25.70
N GLN A 448 14.61 -4.45 -26.48
CA GLN A 448 14.58 -4.57 -27.94
C GLN A 448 14.72 -6.03 -28.42
N SER A 449 14.89 -6.99 -27.51
CA SER A 449 15.00 -8.42 -27.83
C SER A 449 13.64 -9.07 -28.04
N SER A 450 13.51 -9.90 -29.08
CA SER A 450 12.33 -10.72 -29.38
C SER A 450 12.28 -12.06 -28.61
N ALA A 451 13.31 -12.39 -27.84
CA ALA A 451 13.41 -13.67 -27.13
C ALA A 451 12.35 -13.78 -26.01
N ARG A 452 11.46 -14.79 -26.12
CA ARG A 452 10.34 -14.98 -25.17
C ARG A 452 10.79 -15.34 -23.76
N GLU A 453 11.83 -16.14 -23.64
CA GLU A 453 12.44 -16.58 -22.36
C GLU A 453 12.89 -15.42 -21.47
N LEU A 454 13.25 -14.27 -22.07
CA LEU A 454 13.70 -13.10 -21.32
C LEU A 454 12.53 -12.31 -20.71
N ARG A 455 11.28 -12.52 -21.17
CA ARG A 455 10.11 -11.72 -20.76
C ARG A 455 9.84 -11.76 -19.26
N PRO A 456 9.74 -12.93 -18.58
CA PRO A 456 9.49 -12.96 -17.13
C PRO A 456 10.56 -12.21 -16.33
N LEU A 457 11.83 -12.42 -16.68
CA LEU A 457 12.99 -11.85 -16.00
C LEU A 457 13.06 -10.33 -16.21
N LEU A 458 12.95 -9.85 -17.45
CA LEU A 458 13.00 -8.42 -17.76
C LEU A 458 11.82 -7.67 -17.13
N VAL A 459 10.62 -8.26 -17.10
CA VAL A 459 9.44 -7.67 -16.45
C VAL A 459 9.64 -7.57 -14.94
N PHE A 460 10.18 -8.61 -14.30
CA PHE A 460 10.52 -8.59 -12.87
C PHE A 460 11.57 -7.53 -12.54
N ILE A 461 12.68 -7.49 -13.29
CA ILE A 461 13.76 -6.51 -13.13
C ILE A 461 13.23 -5.08 -13.29
N TRP A 462 12.39 -4.81 -14.30
CA TRP A 462 11.81 -3.49 -14.50
C TRP A 462 10.79 -3.07 -13.43
N ALA A 463 10.02 -4.02 -12.89
CA ALA A 463 9.18 -3.76 -11.73
C ALA A 463 10.03 -3.35 -10.51
N LYS A 464 11.13 -4.07 -10.23
CA LYS A 464 12.05 -3.71 -9.14
C LYS A 464 12.71 -2.33 -9.32
N ILE A 465 13.14 -2.00 -10.55
CA ILE A 465 13.70 -0.67 -10.85
C ILE A 465 12.66 0.43 -10.65
N LEU A 466 11.46 0.31 -11.22
CA LEU A 466 10.42 1.35 -11.14
C LEU A 466 9.77 1.49 -9.76
N ALA A 467 9.80 0.45 -8.92
CA ALA A 467 9.38 0.52 -7.53
C ALA A 467 10.34 1.33 -6.62
N VAL A 468 11.55 1.65 -7.11
CA VAL A 468 12.58 2.42 -6.38
C VAL A 468 12.88 3.76 -7.06
N ASP A 469 12.91 3.80 -8.39
CA ASP A 469 13.14 5.02 -9.18
C ASP A 469 12.11 5.18 -10.31
N SER A 470 11.05 5.95 -10.03
CA SER A 470 10.02 6.27 -11.01
C SER A 470 10.50 7.22 -12.13
N SER A 471 11.67 7.86 -12.01
CA SER A 471 12.19 8.77 -13.05
C SER A 471 12.49 8.04 -14.36
N CYS A 472 12.72 6.72 -14.29
CA CYS A 472 12.99 5.85 -15.44
C CYS A 472 11.86 5.80 -16.48
N GLN A 473 10.64 6.27 -16.16
CA GLN A 473 9.52 6.36 -17.10
C GLN A 473 9.85 7.18 -18.37
N ALA A 474 10.62 8.26 -18.25
CA ALA A 474 10.96 9.12 -19.39
C ALA A 474 11.87 8.40 -20.41
N ASP A 475 12.83 7.62 -19.91
CA ASP A 475 13.74 6.82 -20.72
C ASP A 475 13.00 5.66 -21.42
N LEU A 476 12.09 4.98 -20.70
CA LEU A 476 11.25 3.90 -21.23
C LEU A 476 10.26 4.34 -22.32
N VAL A 477 9.75 5.57 -22.25
CA VAL A 477 8.86 6.11 -23.28
C VAL A 477 9.65 6.53 -24.51
N ARG A 478 10.76 7.27 -24.32
CA ARG A 478 11.66 7.72 -25.40
C ARG A 478 12.18 6.56 -26.25
N ASP A 479 12.64 5.49 -25.62
CA ASP A 479 13.30 4.37 -26.30
C ASP A 479 12.30 3.26 -26.70
N GLY A 480 10.99 3.51 -26.56
CA GLY A 480 9.90 2.65 -27.04
C GLY A 480 9.54 1.44 -26.14
N GLY A 481 10.20 1.29 -24.99
CA GLY A 481 10.08 0.14 -24.09
C GLY A 481 8.67 -0.15 -23.58
N HIS A 482 7.79 0.85 -23.50
CA HIS A 482 6.36 0.68 -23.16
C HIS A 482 5.65 -0.38 -24.03
N LYS A 483 6.04 -0.52 -25.32
CA LYS A 483 5.47 -1.51 -26.24
C LYS A 483 5.79 -2.95 -25.85
N TYR A 484 6.93 -3.18 -25.20
CA TYR A 484 7.32 -4.50 -24.70
C TYR A 484 6.32 -4.99 -23.64
N PHE A 485 6.04 -4.15 -22.64
CA PHE A 485 5.13 -4.47 -21.54
C PHE A 485 3.67 -4.59 -22.00
N LEU A 486 3.24 -3.80 -23.00
CA LEU A 486 1.94 -4.00 -23.66
C LEU A 486 1.86 -5.39 -24.31
N SER A 487 2.90 -5.82 -25.05
CA SER A 487 2.93 -7.14 -25.69
C SER A 487 3.01 -8.31 -24.69
N VAL A 488 3.54 -8.07 -23.49
CA VAL A 488 3.52 -9.03 -22.37
C VAL A 488 2.14 -9.10 -21.73
N LEU A 489 1.49 -7.96 -21.49
CA LEU A 489 0.15 -7.93 -20.89
C LEU A 489 -0.87 -8.63 -21.80
N GLN A 490 -0.81 -8.39 -23.12
CA GLN A 490 -1.65 -9.07 -24.12
C GLN A 490 -1.42 -10.59 -24.22
N ASP A 491 -0.28 -11.11 -23.74
CA ASP A 491 0.07 -12.52 -23.89
C ASP A 491 -0.55 -13.38 -22.79
N THR A 492 -1.73 -13.94 -23.08
CA THR A 492 -2.46 -14.82 -22.16
C THR A 492 -1.75 -16.14 -21.83
N SER A 493 -0.66 -16.48 -22.53
CA SER A 493 0.19 -17.62 -22.15
C SER A 493 1.11 -17.32 -20.96
N MET A 494 1.29 -16.04 -20.60
CA MET A 494 2.09 -15.65 -19.44
C MET A 494 1.29 -15.69 -18.14
N ALA A 495 1.91 -16.22 -17.08
CA ALA A 495 1.36 -16.31 -15.74
C ALA A 495 0.86 -14.95 -15.24
N SER A 496 -0.27 -14.95 -14.52
CA SER A 496 -0.93 -13.73 -14.06
C SER A 496 -0.05 -12.87 -13.15
N GLU A 497 0.91 -13.45 -12.43
CA GLU A 497 1.94 -12.74 -11.66
C GLU A 497 2.84 -11.87 -12.56
N HIS A 498 3.39 -12.43 -13.65
CA HIS A 498 4.20 -11.67 -14.60
C HIS A 498 3.36 -10.65 -15.38
N ARG A 499 2.10 -10.97 -15.71
CA ARG A 499 1.16 -9.97 -16.25
C ARG A 499 0.92 -8.84 -15.25
N THR A 500 0.79 -9.13 -13.95
CA THR A 500 0.63 -8.12 -12.88
C THR A 500 1.85 -7.20 -12.77
N LEU A 501 3.06 -7.77 -12.83
CA LEU A 501 4.31 -6.99 -12.85
C LEU A 501 4.39 -6.09 -14.09
N ALA A 502 3.97 -6.58 -15.27
CA ALA A 502 3.87 -5.75 -16.48
C ALA A 502 2.82 -4.64 -16.35
N THR A 503 1.66 -4.91 -15.74
CA THR A 503 0.64 -3.90 -15.42
C THR A 503 1.17 -2.87 -14.43
N PHE A 504 1.94 -3.25 -13.41
CA PHE A 504 2.61 -2.32 -12.50
C PHE A 504 3.64 -1.43 -13.21
N VAL A 505 4.44 -2.00 -14.10
CA VAL A 505 5.40 -1.25 -14.94
C VAL A 505 4.66 -0.24 -15.81
N LEU A 506 3.58 -0.65 -16.50
CA LEU A 506 2.73 0.24 -17.31
C LEU A 506 2.07 1.34 -16.47
N ALA A 507 1.48 0.98 -15.32
CA ALA A 507 0.90 1.92 -14.35
C ALA A 507 1.93 2.91 -13.83
N SER A 508 3.21 2.53 -13.76
CA SER A 508 4.30 3.41 -13.35
C SER A 508 4.78 4.31 -14.48
N ILE A 509 4.79 3.83 -15.73
CA ILE A 509 5.14 4.62 -16.93
C ILE A 509 4.15 5.76 -17.21
N VAL A 510 2.87 5.58 -16.89
CA VAL A 510 1.81 6.60 -17.09
C VAL A 510 1.63 7.53 -15.87
N ASN A 511 2.43 7.36 -14.81
CA ASN A 511 2.20 8.03 -13.52
C ASN A 511 2.58 9.53 -13.57
N ASN A 512 1.58 10.40 -13.68
CA ASN A 512 1.74 11.86 -13.80
C ASN A 512 2.66 12.28 -14.97
N TYR A 513 2.68 11.50 -16.05
CA TYR A 513 3.56 11.72 -17.20
C TYR A 513 2.78 11.72 -18.53
N PRO A 514 2.40 12.91 -19.06
CA PRO A 514 1.53 13.02 -20.23
C PRO A 514 2.05 12.34 -21.50
N LEU A 515 3.37 12.35 -21.73
CA LEU A 515 3.98 11.65 -22.87
C LEU A 515 3.86 10.12 -22.74
N GLY A 516 3.90 9.60 -21.50
CA GLY A 516 3.63 8.19 -21.21
C GLY A 516 2.15 7.84 -21.39
N GLN A 517 1.24 8.69 -20.93
CA GLN A 517 -0.21 8.55 -21.15
C GLN A 517 -0.56 8.56 -22.65
N GLU A 518 0.05 9.46 -23.45
CA GLU A 518 -0.14 9.51 -24.91
C GLU A 518 0.39 8.26 -25.62
N ALA A 519 1.60 7.81 -25.30
CA ALA A 519 2.17 6.59 -25.86
C ALA A 519 1.38 5.33 -25.48
N ALA A 520 0.90 5.24 -24.23
CA ALA A 520 0.08 4.14 -23.74
C ALA A 520 -1.32 4.10 -24.37
N LEU A 521 -1.94 5.27 -24.61
CA LEU A 521 -3.23 5.36 -25.29
C LEU A 521 -3.13 4.95 -26.76
N GLN A 522 -2.06 5.33 -27.46
CA GLN A 522 -1.76 4.84 -28.82
C GLN A 522 -1.53 3.33 -28.86
N GLY A 523 -1.05 2.73 -27.76
CA GLY A 523 -0.90 1.30 -27.57
C GLY A 523 -2.16 0.55 -27.12
N SER A 524 -3.35 1.17 -27.17
CA SER A 524 -4.64 0.58 -26.80
C SER A 524 -4.76 0.05 -25.37
N LEU A 525 -3.94 0.56 -24.42
CA LEU A 525 -3.88 0.07 -23.03
C LEU A 525 -5.24 0.00 -22.32
N VAL A 526 -6.16 0.91 -22.64
CA VAL A 526 -7.52 0.94 -22.05
C VAL A 526 -8.30 -0.35 -22.37
N SER A 527 -8.35 -0.78 -23.63
CA SER A 527 -9.07 -2.01 -24.04
C SER A 527 -8.43 -3.25 -23.41
N ILE A 528 -7.11 -3.37 -23.53
CA ILE A 528 -6.31 -4.50 -23.01
C ILE A 528 -6.56 -4.69 -21.51
N CYS A 529 -6.60 -3.59 -20.73
CA CYS A 529 -6.86 -3.67 -19.29
C CYS A 529 -8.33 -4.01 -18.96
N LEU A 530 -9.29 -3.56 -19.76
CA LEU A 530 -10.71 -3.85 -19.56
C LEU A 530 -11.10 -5.28 -19.98
N GLU A 531 -10.37 -5.88 -20.92
CA GLU A 531 -10.55 -7.28 -21.33
C GLU A 531 -10.09 -8.26 -20.23
N GLN A 532 -9.02 -7.94 -19.49
CA GLN A 532 -8.46 -8.80 -18.44
C GLN A 532 -9.02 -8.53 -17.04
N LEU A 533 -10.00 -7.63 -16.92
CA LEU A 533 -10.56 -7.20 -15.64
C LEU A 533 -11.21 -8.33 -14.83
N ASN A 534 -11.55 -9.44 -15.49
CA ASN A 534 -12.16 -10.64 -14.89
C ASN A 534 -11.16 -11.79 -14.60
N ASP A 535 -9.84 -11.55 -14.66
CA ASP A 535 -8.82 -12.58 -14.35
C ASP A 535 -8.96 -13.07 -12.89
N PRO A 536 -8.80 -14.38 -12.61
CA PRO A 536 -8.92 -14.91 -11.24
C PRO A 536 -7.91 -14.32 -10.24
N ASN A 537 -6.74 -13.84 -10.68
CA ASN A 537 -5.75 -13.26 -9.79
C ASN A 537 -6.17 -11.85 -9.30
N SER A 538 -6.43 -11.73 -8.00
CA SER A 538 -6.84 -10.45 -7.38
C SER A 538 -5.77 -9.37 -7.47
N LEU A 539 -4.48 -9.72 -7.41
CA LEU A 539 -3.39 -8.75 -7.55
C LEU A 539 -3.37 -8.17 -8.97
N LEU A 540 -3.68 -8.97 -9.98
CA LEU A 540 -3.84 -8.48 -11.35
C LEU A 540 -5.04 -7.54 -11.46
N ARG A 541 -6.22 -7.92 -10.96
CA ARG A 541 -7.42 -7.04 -10.98
C ARG A 541 -7.15 -5.69 -10.29
N GLN A 542 -6.52 -5.70 -9.11
CA GLN A 542 -6.10 -4.49 -8.40
C GLN A 542 -5.21 -3.58 -9.28
N TRP A 543 -4.18 -4.14 -9.92
CA TRP A 543 -3.25 -3.35 -10.73
C TRP A 543 -3.82 -2.91 -12.07
N LEU A 544 -4.74 -3.66 -12.68
CA LEU A 544 -5.49 -3.23 -13.85
C LEU A 544 -6.32 -1.98 -13.53
N CYS A 545 -7.03 -1.96 -12.39
CA CYS A 545 -7.74 -0.78 -11.90
C CYS A 545 -6.80 0.41 -11.62
N LEU A 546 -5.67 0.19 -10.94
CA LEU A 546 -4.70 1.27 -10.67
C LEU A 546 -4.06 1.82 -11.95
N CYS A 547 -3.79 0.97 -12.94
CA CYS A 547 -3.26 1.36 -14.25
C CYS A 547 -4.28 2.20 -15.04
N LEU A 548 -5.56 1.79 -15.04
CA LEU A 548 -6.66 2.55 -15.63
C LEU A 548 -6.84 3.89 -14.91
N GLY A 549 -6.84 3.93 -13.58
CA GLY A 549 -6.93 5.17 -12.82
C GLY A 549 -5.82 6.18 -13.13
N ARG A 550 -4.59 5.71 -13.38
CA ARG A 550 -3.46 6.57 -13.75
C ARG A 550 -3.46 7.00 -15.23
N ILE A 551 -3.94 6.18 -16.18
CA ILE A 551 -3.89 6.56 -17.61
C ILE A 551 -4.78 7.75 -17.94
N TRP A 552 -5.93 7.91 -17.28
CA TRP A 552 -6.82 9.06 -17.47
C TRP A 552 -6.66 10.17 -16.41
N HIS A 553 -5.78 10.02 -15.42
CA HIS A 553 -5.56 11.05 -14.41
C HIS A 553 -5.09 12.36 -15.08
N ASN A 554 -5.92 13.42 -14.96
CA ASN A 554 -5.76 14.72 -15.62
C ASN A 554 -5.66 14.67 -17.16
N TYR A 555 -6.21 13.62 -17.81
CA TYR A 555 -6.00 13.39 -19.25
C TYR A 555 -7.29 12.92 -19.98
N GLU A 556 -8.03 13.90 -20.52
CA GLU A 556 -9.34 13.71 -21.15
C GLU A 556 -9.36 12.70 -22.31
N LYS A 557 -8.30 12.62 -23.13
CA LYS A 557 -8.28 11.75 -24.32
C LYS A 557 -8.43 10.27 -23.94
N ALA A 558 -7.85 9.84 -22.81
CA ALA A 558 -8.01 8.49 -22.28
C ALA A 558 -9.37 8.30 -21.57
N ARG A 559 -9.87 9.31 -20.83
CA ARG A 559 -11.24 9.28 -20.25
C ARG A 559 -12.27 9.01 -21.33
N TRP A 560 -12.24 9.75 -22.44
CA TRP A 560 -13.17 9.57 -23.56
C TRP A 560 -12.97 8.24 -24.32
N CYS A 561 -11.82 7.57 -24.17
CA CYS A 561 -11.69 6.16 -24.57
C CYS A 561 -12.48 5.26 -23.61
N GLY A 562 -12.23 5.38 -22.30
CA GLY A 562 -12.97 4.64 -21.27
C GLY A 562 -14.49 4.86 -21.27
N VAL A 563 -14.99 6.01 -21.76
CA VAL A 563 -16.43 6.21 -22.01
C VAL A 563 -16.94 5.29 -23.13
N ARG A 564 -16.24 5.24 -24.28
CA ARG A 564 -16.61 4.36 -25.42
C ARG A 564 -16.49 2.88 -25.06
N ASP A 565 -15.47 2.54 -24.30
CA ASP A 565 -15.12 1.16 -23.96
C ASP A 565 -15.89 0.63 -22.71
N THR A 566 -16.91 1.38 -22.25
CA THR A 566 -17.77 1.14 -21.07
C THR A 566 -17.01 0.86 -19.75
N ALA A 567 -15.85 1.50 -19.58
CA ALA A 567 -14.94 1.29 -18.44
C ALA A 567 -15.62 1.50 -17.08
N HIS A 568 -16.49 2.50 -16.96
CA HIS A 568 -17.14 2.86 -15.69
C HIS A 568 -18.18 1.82 -15.24
N GLU A 569 -18.87 1.16 -16.18
CA GLU A 569 -19.78 0.04 -15.87
C GLU A 569 -19.00 -1.22 -15.48
N LYS A 570 -17.92 -1.52 -16.21
CA LYS A 570 -17.03 -2.67 -15.92
C LYS A 570 -16.36 -2.54 -14.56
N LEU A 571 -15.87 -1.34 -14.20
CA LEU A 571 -15.29 -1.05 -12.88
C LEU A 571 -16.35 -1.07 -11.75
N ALA A 572 -17.62 -0.76 -12.04
CA ALA A 572 -18.67 -0.82 -11.03
C ALA A 572 -18.94 -2.26 -10.53
N ILE A 573 -18.71 -3.28 -11.36
CA ILE A 573 -18.85 -4.70 -10.98
C ILE A 573 -17.83 -5.06 -9.88
N LEU A 574 -16.59 -4.56 -9.99
CA LEU A 574 -15.53 -4.80 -9.01
C LEU A 574 -15.74 -4.10 -7.66
N LEU A 575 -16.75 -3.23 -7.51
CA LEU A 575 -17.17 -2.70 -6.21
C LEU A 575 -17.81 -3.76 -5.30
N GLN A 576 -18.02 -4.99 -5.79
CA GLN A 576 -18.46 -6.15 -5.03
C GLN A 576 -17.42 -7.30 -5.05
N ASP A 577 -16.16 -7.01 -5.39
CA ASP A 577 -15.08 -8.01 -5.36
C ASP A 577 -14.81 -8.48 -3.91
N PRO A 578 -14.59 -9.80 -3.67
CA PRO A 578 -14.27 -10.32 -2.34
C PRO A 578 -12.99 -9.74 -1.71
N ILE A 579 -12.10 -9.10 -2.48
CA ILE A 579 -10.84 -8.55 -1.99
C ILE A 579 -10.94 -7.01 -1.84
N PRO A 580 -10.88 -6.45 -0.60
CA PRO A 580 -11.00 -5.01 -0.37
C PRO A 580 -9.99 -4.15 -1.13
N GLU A 581 -8.79 -4.66 -1.39
CA GLU A 581 -7.76 -3.99 -2.19
C GLU A 581 -8.19 -3.80 -3.66
N VAL A 582 -8.90 -4.78 -4.25
CA VAL A 582 -9.46 -4.67 -5.62
C VAL A 582 -10.62 -3.69 -5.65
N ARG A 583 -11.50 -3.76 -4.64
CA ARG A 583 -12.62 -2.81 -4.48
C ARG A 583 -12.08 -1.37 -4.38
N THR A 584 -11.06 -1.15 -3.56
CA THR A 584 -10.43 0.17 -3.34
C THR A 584 -9.77 0.70 -4.61
N ALA A 585 -9.05 -0.15 -5.35
CA ALA A 585 -8.47 0.24 -6.64
C ALA A 585 -9.55 0.63 -7.67
N SER A 586 -10.72 0.02 -7.61
CA SER A 586 -11.87 0.36 -8.46
C SER A 586 -12.47 1.72 -8.09
N VAL A 587 -12.56 2.06 -6.80
CA VAL A 587 -12.95 3.40 -6.33
C VAL A 587 -11.94 4.46 -6.76
N TYR A 588 -10.64 4.20 -6.62
CA TYR A 588 -9.58 5.09 -7.12
C TYR A 588 -9.69 5.33 -8.64
N ALA A 589 -9.93 4.27 -9.43
CA ALA A 589 -10.11 4.36 -10.87
C ALA A 589 -11.34 5.21 -11.26
N LEU A 590 -12.46 5.05 -10.55
CA LEU A 590 -13.69 5.83 -10.76
C LEU A 590 -13.56 7.29 -10.27
N GLY A 591 -12.88 7.54 -9.15
CA GLY A 591 -12.63 8.89 -8.63
C GLY A 591 -11.70 9.71 -9.52
N THR A 592 -10.64 9.08 -10.05
CA THR A 592 -9.74 9.71 -11.04
C THR A 592 -10.43 9.97 -12.38
N PHE A 593 -11.44 9.17 -12.75
CA PHE A 593 -12.26 9.38 -13.95
C PHE A 593 -13.10 10.67 -13.88
N ILE A 594 -13.61 11.03 -12.70
CA ILE A 594 -14.34 12.28 -12.45
C ILE A 594 -13.41 13.50 -12.55
N ASN A 595 -12.23 13.43 -11.92
CA ASN A 595 -11.25 14.52 -11.91
C ASN A 595 -10.62 14.82 -13.30
N SER A 596 -10.68 13.86 -14.23
CA SER A 596 -10.00 13.96 -15.53
C SER A 596 -10.53 15.03 -16.51
N VAL A 597 -11.53 15.82 -16.12
CA VAL A 597 -12.27 16.75 -17.00
C VAL A 597 -11.82 18.20 -16.80
N THR A 598 -11.23 18.79 -17.85
CA THR A 598 -10.91 20.23 -17.91
C THR A 598 -12.05 21.03 -18.56
N LYS A 599 -12.75 20.46 -19.55
CA LYS A 599 -13.89 21.10 -20.23
C LYS A 599 -15.21 20.41 -19.88
N ARG A 600 -16.02 21.08 -19.05
CA ARG A 600 -17.31 20.57 -18.56
C ARG A 600 -18.39 20.64 -19.65
N SER A 601 -18.79 19.47 -20.15
CA SER A 601 -19.98 19.29 -21.01
C SER A 601 -21.12 18.60 -20.25
N GLU A 602 -22.37 18.79 -20.68
CA GLU A 602 -23.54 18.14 -20.08
C GLU A 602 -23.40 16.60 -20.03
N HIS A 603 -22.92 16.00 -21.13
CA HIS A 603 -22.65 14.57 -21.20
C HIS A 603 -21.57 14.12 -20.19
N ALA A 604 -20.51 14.92 -19.98
CA ALA A 604 -19.50 14.63 -18.97
C ALA A 604 -20.08 14.70 -17.55
N ASN A 605 -20.94 15.68 -17.26
CA ASN A 605 -21.58 15.86 -15.96
C ASN A 605 -22.55 14.70 -15.64
N ASN A 606 -23.32 14.24 -16.62
CA ASN A 606 -24.24 13.12 -16.44
C ASN A 606 -23.52 11.81 -16.11
N ILE A 607 -22.36 11.54 -16.74
CA ILE A 607 -21.52 10.37 -16.41
C ILE A 607 -20.96 10.48 -14.99
N ASP A 608 -20.44 11.65 -14.61
CA ASP A 608 -19.89 11.86 -13.25
C ASP A 608 -20.97 11.69 -12.16
N GLN A 609 -22.19 12.14 -12.40
CA GLN A 609 -23.34 11.92 -11.50
C GLN A 609 -23.70 10.44 -11.37
N ILE A 610 -23.67 9.67 -12.46
CA ILE A 610 -23.90 8.21 -12.44
C ILE A 610 -22.81 7.52 -11.60
N ILE A 611 -21.53 7.83 -11.85
CA ILE A 611 -20.41 7.25 -11.11
C ILE A 611 -20.50 7.59 -9.61
N ALA A 612 -20.75 8.86 -9.27
CA ALA A 612 -20.89 9.28 -7.88
C ALA A 612 -22.07 8.58 -7.15
N MET A 613 -23.18 8.35 -7.85
CA MET A 613 -24.33 7.61 -7.33
C MET A 613 -24.02 6.12 -7.13
N ILE A 614 -23.28 5.48 -8.06
CA ILE A 614 -22.82 4.09 -7.92
C ILE A 614 -21.89 3.96 -6.71
N LEU A 615 -20.93 4.88 -6.56
CA LEU A 615 -19.98 4.90 -5.45
C LEU A 615 -20.70 5.05 -4.09
N ILE A 616 -21.55 6.07 -3.92
CA ILE A 616 -22.17 6.31 -2.61
C ILE A 616 -23.12 5.17 -2.18
N ASN A 617 -23.86 4.57 -3.11
CA ASN A 617 -24.83 3.52 -2.79
C ASN A 617 -24.18 2.18 -2.41
N ASN A 618 -23.01 1.84 -2.98
CA ASN A 618 -22.31 0.60 -2.66
C ASN A 618 -21.35 0.74 -1.46
N VAL A 619 -20.67 1.88 -1.34
CA VAL A 619 -19.42 1.96 -0.58
C VAL A 619 -19.54 2.63 0.80
N THR A 620 -20.58 3.44 1.04
CA THR A 620 -20.75 4.21 2.29
C THR A 620 -20.77 3.32 3.55
N TYR A 621 -21.23 2.08 3.42
CA TYR A 621 -21.29 1.10 4.51
C TYR A 621 -20.42 -0.15 4.27
N ASP A 622 -19.37 -0.04 3.44
CA ASP A 622 -18.37 -1.12 3.29
C ASP A 622 -17.65 -1.34 4.63
N MET A 623 -17.41 -2.60 5.02
CA MET A 623 -16.76 -2.91 6.29
C MET A 623 -15.29 -2.45 6.32
N SER A 624 -14.63 -2.38 5.16
CA SER A 624 -13.22 -1.95 5.07
C SER A 624 -13.06 -0.43 5.21
N PRO A 625 -12.28 0.07 6.20
CA PRO A 625 -12.01 1.50 6.34
C PRO A 625 -11.06 2.02 5.25
N LEU A 626 -10.33 1.13 4.56
CA LEU A 626 -9.52 1.47 3.39
C LEU A 626 -10.40 1.98 2.24
N MET A 627 -11.44 1.21 1.93
CA MET A 627 -12.43 1.50 0.90
C MET A 627 -13.17 2.83 1.16
N ARG A 628 -13.60 3.06 2.42
CA ARG A 628 -14.28 4.32 2.82
C ARG A 628 -13.37 5.56 2.81
N LYS A 629 -12.05 5.42 3.06
CA LYS A 629 -11.10 6.53 2.85
C LYS A 629 -11.03 6.93 1.37
N GLU A 630 -10.94 5.96 0.47
CA GLU A 630 -10.86 6.23 -0.97
C GLU A 630 -12.17 6.81 -1.53
N LEU A 631 -13.32 6.40 -0.98
CA LEU A 631 -14.63 7.00 -1.30
C LEU A 631 -14.64 8.53 -1.04
N VAL A 632 -14.10 8.99 0.09
CA VAL A 632 -14.01 10.43 0.38
C VAL A 632 -13.10 11.15 -0.63
N VAL A 633 -11.96 10.53 -0.99
CA VAL A 633 -11.00 11.08 -1.98
C VAL A 633 -11.59 11.11 -3.40
N ALA A 634 -12.44 10.15 -3.75
CA ALA A 634 -13.19 10.15 -5.01
C ALA A 634 -14.30 11.22 -5.03
N LEU A 635 -15.08 11.34 -3.94
CA LEU A 635 -16.20 12.27 -3.86
C LEU A 635 -15.77 13.73 -3.69
N GLN A 636 -14.56 14.02 -3.17
CA GLN A 636 -14.07 15.41 -3.08
C GLN A 636 -14.03 16.10 -4.45
N TRP A 637 -13.82 15.36 -5.55
CA TRP A 637 -13.80 15.93 -6.90
C TRP A 637 -15.20 16.39 -7.33
N MET A 638 -16.26 15.63 -7.01
CA MET A 638 -17.64 16.11 -7.21
C MET A 638 -17.92 17.38 -6.41
N VAL A 639 -17.43 17.44 -5.16
CA VAL A 639 -17.58 18.63 -4.31
C VAL A 639 -16.82 19.83 -4.87
N LEU A 640 -15.58 19.64 -5.35
CA LEU A 640 -14.73 20.68 -5.94
C LEU A 640 -15.18 21.12 -7.34
N HIS A 641 -15.91 20.30 -8.11
CA HIS A 641 -16.44 20.67 -9.43
C HIS A 641 -17.84 21.30 -9.37
N PHE A 642 -18.68 20.92 -8.40
CA PHE A 642 -20.05 21.42 -8.25
C PHE A 642 -20.24 22.22 -6.95
N GLU A 643 -19.20 22.95 -6.56
CA GLU A 643 -19.03 23.68 -5.30
C GLU A 643 -20.26 24.54 -4.94
N ASN A 644 -20.73 25.39 -5.86
CA ASN A 644 -21.92 26.24 -5.67
C ASN A 644 -23.20 25.44 -5.34
N SER A 645 -23.36 24.23 -5.91
CA SER A 645 -24.50 23.35 -5.61
C SER A 645 -24.42 22.76 -4.20
N PHE A 646 -23.21 22.42 -3.73
CA PHE A 646 -23.00 21.94 -2.37
C PHE A 646 -23.07 23.05 -1.32
N VAL A 647 -22.58 24.26 -1.62
CA VAL A 647 -22.74 25.45 -0.76
C VAL A 647 -24.23 25.78 -0.58
N THR A 648 -25.02 25.76 -1.66
CA THR A 648 -26.47 25.98 -1.59
C THR A 648 -27.17 24.95 -0.68
N LEU A 649 -26.77 23.68 -0.75
CA LEU A 649 -27.29 22.62 0.13
C LEU A 649 -26.86 22.79 1.59
N ALA A 650 -25.62 23.23 1.84
CA ALA A 650 -25.12 23.48 3.20
C ALA A 650 -25.82 24.67 3.87
N VAL A 651 -26.10 25.75 3.12
CA VAL A 651 -26.93 26.88 3.60
C VAL A 651 -28.36 26.42 3.92
N ALA A 652 -28.94 25.55 3.09
CA ALA A 652 -30.27 24.98 3.34
C ALA A 652 -30.31 24.06 4.58
N GLU A 653 -29.27 23.25 4.81
CA GLU A 653 -29.12 22.46 6.04
C GLU A 653 -28.98 23.35 7.28
N GLU A 654 -28.14 24.39 7.22
CA GLU A 654 -27.92 25.28 8.37
C GLU A 654 -29.18 26.10 8.71
N ASN A 655 -29.93 26.57 7.71
CA ASN A 655 -31.22 27.23 7.95
C ASN A 655 -32.25 26.26 8.54
N SER A 656 -32.37 25.03 8.01
CA SER A 656 -33.26 24.00 8.56
C SER A 656 -32.93 23.64 10.01
N ARG A 657 -31.63 23.69 10.39
CA ARG A 657 -31.18 23.53 11.78
C ARG A 657 -31.52 24.72 12.67
N ARG A 658 -31.52 25.95 12.14
CA ARG A 658 -31.93 27.16 12.88
C ARG A 658 -33.44 27.13 13.16
N ASP A 659 -34.26 26.76 12.19
CA ASP A 659 -35.72 26.69 12.34
C ASP A 659 -36.14 25.68 13.44
N LEU A 660 -35.51 24.50 13.48
CA LEU A 660 -35.70 23.51 14.56
C LEU A 660 -35.33 24.03 15.95
N VAL A 661 -34.37 24.96 16.07
CA VAL A 661 -34.02 25.60 17.34
C VAL A 661 -35.04 26.68 17.71
N VAL A 662 -35.58 27.43 16.75
CA VAL A 662 -36.59 28.48 16.99
C VAL A 662 -37.91 27.90 17.54
N GLU A 663 -38.37 26.75 17.04
CA GLU A 663 -39.53 26.05 17.62
C GLU A 663 -39.31 25.63 19.08
N THR A 664 -38.06 25.45 19.51
CA THR A 664 -37.72 25.00 20.87
C THR A 664 -37.68 26.14 21.91
N PHE A 665 -37.63 27.41 21.48
CA PHE A 665 -37.42 28.57 22.36
C PHE A 665 -38.55 29.62 22.36
N SER A 666 -39.81 29.20 22.16
CA SER A 666 -40.98 30.10 22.08
C SER A 666 -42.05 29.87 23.17
N PRO A 667 -41.88 30.39 24.41
CA PRO A 667 -42.93 30.37 25.42
C PRO A 667 -43.90 31.56 25.29
N PHE A 668 -45.21 31.29 25.36
CA PHE A 668 -46.32 32.25 25.48
C PHE A 668 -46.44 33.37 24.41
N SER A 669 -47.36 33.16 23.45
CA SER A 669 -48.36 34.18 23.09
C SER A 669 -49.61 33.50 22.50
N GLY A 670 -50.74 34.21 22.42
CA GLY A 670 -51.99 33.63 21.91
C GLY A 670 -53.06 34.66 21.52
N MET A 671 -54.20 34.12 21.05
CA MET A 671 -55.45 34.81 20.66
C MET A 671 -55.47 35.61 19.33
N ARG A 672 -56.07 34.95 18.32
CA ARG A 672 -57.04 35.50 17.32
C ARG A 672 -56.48 36.37 16.16
N PRO A 673 -57.28 36.60 15.09
CA PRO A 673 -58.59 36.02 14.76
C PRO A 673 -58.58 35.11 13.51
N MET A 674 -59.52 34.14 13.48
CA MET A 674 -59.74 33.27 12.32
C MET A 674 -60.92 33.78 11.48
N GLY A 675 -60.69 34.05 10.19
CA GLY A 675 -61.73 34.52 9.26
C GLY A 675 -62.67 33.39 8.81
N SER A 676 -63.98 33.63 8.78
CA SER A 676 -65.00 32.58 8.60
C SER A 676 -65.63 32.55 7.20
N ARG A 677 -65.41 31.44 6.48
CA ARG A 677 -66.34 30.72 5.56
C ARG A 677 -65.59 29.50 4.98
N ASP A 678 -66.16 28.32 4.77
CA ASP A 678 -67.57 27.92 4.74
C ASP A 678 -67.93 26.74 5.68
N ARG A 679 -69.24 26.43 5.80
CA ARG A 679 -69.80 25.32 6.59
C ARG A 679 -69.56 23.96 5.91
N LEU A 680 -68.98 22.96 6.58
CA LEU A 680 -69.55 22.14 7.67
C LEU A 680 -70.65 21.16 7.20
N LYS A 681 -70.27 19.90 7.00
CA LYS A 681 -71.08 18.71 7.29
C LYS A 681 -70.16 17.56 7.74
N MET A 682 -70.16 17.27 9.04
CA MET A 682 -69.67 16.00 9.58
C MET A 682 -70.71 14.90 9.33
N LEU A 683 -70.27 13.65 9.31
CA LEU A 683 -71.01 12.53 9.91
C LEU A 683 -70.03 11.38 10.22
N THR A 684 -69.98 10.98 11.49
CA THR A 684 -69.31 9.76 11.97
C THR A 684 -70.25 8.54 11.79
N PRO A 685 -69.73 7.30 11.84
CA PRO A 685 -70.44 6.13 11.32
C PRO A 685 -71.50 5.59 12.29
N ASN A 686 -72.40 4.74 11.78
CA ASN A 686 -73.12 3.79 12.61
C ASN A 686 -73.33 2.45 11.89
N ASN A 687 -73.62 1.41 12.67
CA ASN A 687 -73.55 0.00 12.29
C ASN A 687 -74.97 -0.63 12.20
N SER A 688 -75.28 -1.50 11.22
CA SER A 688 -76.25 -2.61 11.39
C SER A 688 -76.46 -3.50 10.14
N HIS A 689 -76.66 -4.79 10.44
CA HIS A 689 -76.98 -5.99 9.64
C HIS A 689 -78.07 -5.92 8.54
N GLY A 690 -78.13 -6.99 7.72
CA GLY A 690 -79.15 -7.32 6.71
C GLY A 690 -78.52 -7.69 5.36
N ASP A 691 -77.96 -8.87 5.10
CA ASP A 691 -78.45 -10.26 5.18
C ASP A 691 -79.19 -10.76 3.91
N ASN A 692 -78.70 -11.89 3.35
CA ASN A 692 -79.30 -12.75 2.30
C ASN A 692 -79.67 -12.11 0.92
N SER A 693 -79.72 -12.81 -0.22
CA SER A 693 -79.40 -14.22 -0.58
C SER A 693 -79.39 -14.41 -2.12
N PHE A 694 -78.61 -15.38 -2.63
CA PHE A 694 -78.87 -16.17 -3.86
C PHE A 694 -78.86 -15.44 -5.25
N GLU A 695 -78.59 -16.06 -6.41
CA GLU A 695 -77.88 -17.31 -6.79
C GLU A 695 -77.66 -17.37 -8.32
N SER A 696 -76.58 -18.04 -8.80
CA SER A 696 -76.40 -18.53 -10.20
C SER A 696 -76.31 -17.43 -11.31
N SER A 697 -75.97 -17.68 -12.58
CA SER A 697 -75.02 -18.57 -13.30
C SER A 697 -74.76 -17.90 -14.69
N SER A 698 -73.91 -18.31 -15.64
CA SER A 698 -73.16 -19.55 -15.95
C SER A 698 -71.98 -19.25 -16.91
N SER A 699 -71.02 -20.19 -17.04
CA SER A 699 -70.20 -20.61 -18.22
C SER A 699 -69.99 -19.66 -19.44
N SER A 700 -68.83 -19.61 -20.15
CA SER A 700 -67.85 -20.70 -20.44
C SER A 700 -66.46 -20.19 -20.89
N ASP A 701 -65.44 -21.03 -20.69
CA ASP A 701 -64.23 -21.28 -21.50
C ASP A 701 -63.64 -20.23 -22.46
N ARG A 702 -62.33 -19.95 -22.30
CA ARG A 702 -61.28 -20.55 -23.19
C ARG A 702 -59.85 -20.40 -22.64
N ILE A 703 -58.99 -21.35 -23.03
CA ILE A 703 -57.63 -21.56 -22.51
C ILE A 703 -56.57 -21.13 -23.54
N LYS A 704 -55.50 -20.42 -23.14
CA LYS A 704 -54.09 -20.79 -23.45
C LYS A 704 -52.98 -19.83 -22.98
N ARG A 705 -51.94 -20.48 -22.43
CA ARG A 705 -50.50 -20.14 -22.37
C ARG A 705 -49.98 -19.07 -21.39
N VAL A 706 -49.00 -19.57 -20.62
CA VAL A 706 -48.04 -18.90 -19.76
C VAL A 706 -47.12 -17.95 -20.54
N SER A 707 -46.75 -16.84 -19.91
CA SER A 707 -45.42 -16.23 -20.06
C SER A 707 -44.87 -15.91 -18.67
N SER A 708 -43.63 -16.33 -18.38
CA SER A 708 -42.95 -16.13 -17.10
C SER A 708 -42.03 -14.91 -17.15
N SER A 709 -41.66 -14.35 -15.99
CA SER A 709 -40.62 -13.31 -15.79
C SER A 709 -40.88 -11.93 -16.43
N SER A 710 -40.41 -10.80 -15.90
CA SER A 710 -39.80 -10.50 -14.59
C SER A 710 -39.83 -8.99 -14.31
N SER A 711 -40.26 -8.56 -13.13
CA SER A 711 -40.04 -7.20 -12.59
C SER A 711 -40.36 -7.16 -11.08
N ILE A 712 -39.44 -7.67 -10.25
CA ILE A 712 -39.49 -7.52 -8.79
C ILE A 712 -38.28 -6.68 -8.37
N SER A 713 -38.44 -5.36 -8.41
CA SER A 713 -37.36 -4.40 -8.10
C SER A 713 -37.91 -3.03 -7.69
N SER A 714 -38.75 -3.01 -6.64
CA SER A 714 -39.33 -1.79 -6.05
C SER A 714 -39.40 -1.86 -4.52
N LEU A 715 -38.33 -2.35 -3.90
CA LEU A 715 -38.14 -2.31 -2.44
C LEU A 715 -37.71 -0.89 -1.99
N GLY A 716 -38.33 -0.41 -0.91
CA GLY A 716 -37.68 0.44 0.11
C GLY A 716 -37.25 1.86 -0.25
N HIS A 717 -38.17 2.84 -0.27
CA HIS A 717 -37.85 4.26 -0.03
C HIS A 717 -39.04 5.05 0.54
N SER A 718 -39.20 5.08 1.87
CA SER A 718 -40.01 6.10 2.58
C SER A 718 -39.84 6.04 4.12
N SER A 719 -39.16 7.03 4.72
CA SER A 719 -39.45 7.62 6.05
C SER A 719 -38.29 8.47 6.62
N MET A 720 -38.22 9.74 6.20
CA MET A 720 -37.64 10.84 6.98
C MET A 720 -38.66 12.00 6.96
N GLY A 721 -38.59 12.91 7.93
CA GLY A 721 -39.66 13.86 8.26
C GLY A 721 -40.10 14.80 7.12
N SER A 722 -41.37 15.18 7.13
CA SER A 722 -41.98 16.06 6.12
C SER A 722 -41.70 17.54 6.35
N LEU A 723 -40.97 18.18 5.42
CA LEU A 723 -40.88 19.64 5.26
C LEU A 723 -41.16 20.00 3.77
N PRO A 724 -41.62 21.23 3.46
CA PRO A 724 -42.35 21.48 2.22
C PRO A 724 -41.47 21.78 0.99
N SER A 725 -41.62 20.92 -0.03
CA SER A 725 -41.63 21.27 -1.47
C SER A 725 -40.55 22.22 -2.01
N LEU A 726 -39.28 22.00 -1.68
CA LEU A 726 -38.23 22.09 -2.71
C LEU A 726 -38.22 20.78 -3.52
N SER A 727 -37.82 20.84 -4.80
CA SER A 727 -38.03 19.75 -5.75
C SER A 727 -37.29 18.46 -5.39
N TYR A 728 -37.97 17.32 -5.60
CA TYR A 728 -37.52 15.97 -5.27
C TYR A 728 -36.05 15.67 -5.62
N GLY A 729 -35.25 15.32 -4.61
CA GLY A 729 -34.17 14.33 -4.71
C GLY A 729 -33.04 14.59 -5.71
N SER A 730 -32.35 15.74 -5.61
CA SER A 730 -31.15 15.97 -6.41
C SER A 730 -30.00 15.00 -6.07
N VAL A 731 -29.17 14.67 -7.08
CA VAL A 731 -27.97 13.82 -6.91
C VAL A 731 -27.06 14.38 -5.81
N TYR A 732 -26.82 15.69 -5.84
CA TYR A 732 -25.96 16.39 -4.87
C TYR A 732 -26.46 16.27 -3.43
N MET A 733 -27.77 16.23 -3.19
CA MET A 733 -28.33 16.05 -1.84
C MET A 733 -28.08 14.65 -1.30
N LYS A 734 -28.19 13.60 -2.13
CA LYS A 734 -27.78 12.23 -1.74
C LYS A 734 -26.28 12.15 -1.43
N LEU A 735 -25.44 12.80 -2.24
CA LEU A 735 -23.98 12.86 -2.00
C LEU A 735 -23.64 13.61 -0.71
N TRP A 736 -24.31 14.73 -0.43
CA TRP A 736 -24.12 15.50 0.80
C TRP A 736 -24.53 14.72 2.04
N HIS A 737 -25.67 14.03 2.02
CA HIS A 737 -26.07 13.15 3.13
C HIS A 737 -25.11 11.96 3.32
N GLY A 738 -24.57 11.40 2.24
CA GLY A 738 -23.53 10.36 2.31
C GLY A 738 -22.24 10.84 2.97
N LEU A 739 -21.76 12.04 2.61
CA LEU A 739 -20.63 12.68 3.29
C LEU A 739 -20.96 13.04 4.75
N ALA A 740 -22.18 13.50 5.06
CA ALA A 740 -22.60 13.75 6.44
C ALA A 740 -22.71 12.47 7.29
N ALA A 741 -22.94 11.30 6.69
CA ALA A 741 -22.81 10.01 7.36
C ALA A 741 -21.33 9.67 7.64
N LEU A 742 -20.45 9.86 6.64
CA LEU A 742 -19.00 9.63 6.76
C LEU A 742 -18.32 10.62 7.73
N ASP A 743 -18.85 11.83 7.93
CA ASP A 743 -18.43 12.78 8.99
C ASP A 743 -18.53 12.15 10.39
N ASN A 744 -19.36 11.11 10.56
CA ASN A 744 -19.64 10.41 11.81
C ASN A 744 -19.10 8.96 11.81
N ASP A 745 -18.17 8.63 10.90
CA ASP A 745 -17.69 7.26 10.69
C ASP A 745 -17.03 6.66 11.97
N PRO A 746 -17.31 5.38 12.30
CA PRO A 746 -16.70 4.70 13.46
C PRO A 746 -15.16 4.64 13.47
N HIS A 747 -14.52 4.76 12.30
CA HIS A 747 -13.07 4.81 12.13
C HIS A 747 -12.58 6.28 12.04
N PRO A 748 -11.84 6.80 13.04
CA PRO A 748 -11.59 8.24 13.19
C PRO A 748 -10.83 8.87 12.01
N ALA A 749 -10.01 8.11 11.28
CA ALA A 749 -9.35 8.63 10.07
C ALA A 749 -10.32 8.88 8.89
N VAL A 750 -11.40 8.09 8.75
CA VAL A 750 -12.43 8.31 7.73
C VAL A 750 -13.22 9.56 8.08
N ALA A 751 -13.70 9.64 9.33
CA ALA A 751 -14.40 10.81 9.85
C ALA A 751 -13.58 12.10 9.67
N LYS A 752 -12.30 12.09 10.05
CA LYS A 752 -11.40 13.25 9.88
C LYS A 752 -11.13 13.62 8.41
N MET A 753 -11.22 12.68 7.46
CA MET A 753 -11.12 12.99 6.03
C MET A 753 -12.43 13.60 5.51
N SER A 754 -13.59 13.02 5.83
CA SER A 754 -14.89 13.58 5.43
C SER A 754 -15.11 14.97 6.02
N GLN A 755 -14.85 15.13 7.32
CA GLN A 755 -14.97 16.40 8.05
C GLN A 755 -14.14 17.53 7.43
N LYS A 756 -13.00 17.25 6.78
CA LYS A 756 -12.25 18.28 6.03
C LYS A 756 -13.04 18.78 4.82
N VAL A 757 -13.57 17.86 4.01
CA VAL A 757 -14.32 18.17 2.77
C VAL A 757 -15.63 18.88 3.11
N THR A 758 -16.37 18.40 4.11
CA THR A 758 -17.64 19.00 4.52
C THR A 758 -17.45 20.32 5.27
N THR A 759 -16.38 20.49 6.07
CA THR A 759 -16.06 21.77 6.72
C THR A 759 -15.60 22.83 5.71
N HIS A 760 -14.90 22.45 4.63
CA HIS A 760 -14.57 23.38 3.54
C HIS A 760 -15.84 24.05 2.97
N ILE A 761 -16.84 23.26 2.60
CA ILE A 761 -18.14 23.75 2.11
C ILE A 761 -18.91 24.52 3.20
N ARG A 762 -18.93 24.05 4.45
CA ARG A 762 -19.61 24.76 5.56
C ARG A 762 -18.97 26.11 5.89
N ASN A 763 -17.66 26.28 5.66
CA ASN A 763 -17.00 27.57 5.82
C ASN A 763 -17.39 28.52 4.67
N GLN A 764 -17.32 28.07 3.42
CA GLN A 764 -17.80 28.86 2.27
C GLN A 764 -19.29 29.25 2.38
N ALA A 765 -20.14 28.37 2.95
CA ALA A 765 -21.54 28.67 3.27
C ALA A 765 -21.71 29.77 4.32
N LYS A 766 -20.75 29.92 5.25
CA LYS A 766 -20.73 31.02 6.22
C LYS A 766 -20.19 32.30 5.59
N ASP A 767 -19.13 32.21 4.81
CA ASP A 767 -18.53 33.34 4.09
C ASP A 767 -19.52 33.96 3.06
N SER A 768 -20.42 33.15 2.49
CA SER A 768 -21.50 33.61 1.60
C SER A 768 -22.82 33.97 2.29
N THR A 769 -23.00 33.64 3.58
CA THR A 769 -24.13 34.14 4.39
C THR A 769 -23.76 35.30 5.31
N ALA A 770 -22.47 35.63 5.44
CA ALA A 770 -22.02 36.87 6.07
C ALA A 770 -22.47 38.09 5.24
N PRO A 771 -23.14 39.09 5.85
CA PRO A 771 -23.48 40.31 5.13
C PRO A 771 -22.18 41.06 4.78
N LYS A 772 -22.01 41.38 3.49
CA LYS A 772 -20.95 42.30 3.05
C LYS A 772 -21.23 43.68 3.65
N GLU A 773 -20.51 44.05 4.70
CA GLU A 773 -20.55 45.40 5.23
C GLU A 773 -20.17 46.40 4.12
N VAL A 774 -21.03 47.40 3.93
CA VAL A 774 -20.86 48.38 2.85
C VAL A 774 -19.80 49.39 3.27
N ALA A 775 -18.57 49.17 2.81
CA ALA A 775 -17.49 50.14 2.96
C ALA A 775 -17.91 51.49 2.31
N GLU A 776 -17.95 52.55 3.11
CA GLU A 776 -18.46 53.85 2.69
C GLU A 776 -17.57 54.51 1.62
N THR A 777 -18.15 54.99 0.52
CA THR A 777 -17.57 56.15 -0.19
C THR A 777 -18.59 56.98 -0.98
N LYS A 778 -19.01 58.11 -0.37
CA LYS A 778 -19.42 59.39 -0.99
C LYS A 778 -20.50 59.39 -2.11
N LEU A 779 -21.71 59.70 -1.67
CA LEU A 779 -22.53 60.85 -2.12
C LEU A 779 -22.65 61.16 -3.63
N ALA A 780 -23.84 60.87 -4.19
CA ALA A 780 -24.54 61.79 -5.08
C ALA A 780 -26.08 61.66 -4.89
N SER A 781 -26.80 62.77 -5.02
CA SER A 781 -28.27 62.89 -4.94
C SER A 781 -28.97 62.35 -6.21
N SER A 782 -30.30 62.11 -6.30
CA SER A 782 -31.39 62.88 -5.68
C SER A 782 -32.79 62.21 -5.68
N LEU A 783 -33.59 62.62 -4.67
CA LEU A 783 -35.05 62.89 -4.67
C LEU A 783 -36.12 61.81 -4.95
N SER A 784 -36.90 61.56 -3.90
CA SER A 784 -38.27 61.01 -3.79
C SER A 784 -39.36 61.75 -4.61
N LEU A 785 -40.53 61.17 -4.93
CA LEU A 785 -41.74 61.01 -4.06
C LEU A 785 -42.81 60.05 -4.69
N PRO A 786 -43.94 59.69 -4.00
CA PRO A 786 -44.73 58.46 -4.27
C PRO A 786 -46.18 58.66 -4.87
N PRO A 787 -47.29 57.96 -4.51
CA PRO A 787 -47.82 56.89 -5.39
C PRO A 787 -49.35 56.88 -5.73
N SER A 788 -49.74 55.99 -6.67
CA SER A 788 -51.13 55.46 -6.93
C SER A 788 -52.16 56.42 -7.59
N PRO A 789 -53.33 55.97 -8.14
CA PRO A 789 -53.90 54.61 -8.31
C PRO A 789 -54.38 54.25 -9.76
N SER A 790 -55.26 53.25 -9.90
CA SER A 790 -55.68 52.48 -11.12
C SER A 790 -56.95 52.92 -11.90
N ASN A 791 -57.05 52.65 -13.23
CA ASN A 791 -58.12 51.87 -13.95
C ASN A 791 -58.43 52.24 -15.44
N ARG A 792 -58.99 51.26 -16.20
CA ARG A 792 -59.66 51.31 -17.56
C ARG A 792 -58.75 51.56 -18.79
N THR A 793 -58.81 50.87 -19.96
CA THR A 793 -59.85 50.39 -20.93
C THR A 793 -60.49 51.52 -21.78
N ASN A 794 -60.83 51.43 -23.07
CA ASN A 794 -61.21 50.26 -23.92
C ASN A 794 -61.21 50.58 -25.46
N TYR A 795 -61.85 49.71 -26.28
CA TYR A 795 -62.35 49.83 -27.69
C TYR A 795 -61.41 49.40 -28.84
N LEU A 796 -61.79 48.65 -29.92
CA LEU A 796 -63.03 48.24 -30.64
C LEU A 796 -63.45 49.08 -31.86
N ASN A 797 -63.57 48.43 -33.04
CA ASN A 797 -64.81 48.49 -33.84
C ASN A 797 -64.99 47.22 -34.72
N LYS A 798 -65.98 47.19 -35.63
CA LYS A 798 -66.60 45.98 -36.21
C LYS A 798 -67.40 46.31 -37.49
N ASP A 799 -67.54 45.37 -38.45
CA ASP A 799 -68.58 45.45 -39.51
C ASP A 799 -69.24 44.09 -39.86
N SER A 800 -70.28 44.07 -40.72
CA SER A 800 -71.26 42.95 -40.93
C SER A 800 -71.97 43.05 -42.32
N PRO A 801 -73.07 42.35 -42.72
CA PRO A 801 -73.86 41.25 -42.10
C PRO A 801 -74.11 40.00 -43.06
N PRO A 802 -75.33 39.43 -43.31
CA PRO A 802 -75.63 37.98 -43.20
C PRO A 802 -75.97 37.29 -44.57
N THR A 803 -76.46 36.04 -44.76
CA THR A 803 -77.19 35.00 -43.97
C THR A 803 -76.62 33.57 -44.30
N THR A 804 -77.20 32.36 -44.14
CA THR A 804 -78.53 31.77 -43.78
C THR A 804 -78.36 30.34 -43.17
N ASN A 805 -79.45 29.59 -42.95
CA ASN A 805 -79.58 28.10 -42.80
C ASN A 805 -78.32 27.30 -42.38
N SER A 806 -78.23 26.66 -41.19
CA SER A 806 -79.21 25.69 -40.66
C SER A 806 -78.82 25.13 -39.27
N THR A 807 -79.81 25.04 -38.38
CA THR A 807 -79.89 24.21 -37.14
C THR A 807 -78.70 24.15 -36.18
N SER A 808 -78.84 24.98 -35.14
CA SER A 808 -78.20 25.04 -33.81
C SER A 808 -78.62 23.85 -32.87
N ASP A 809 -78.26 23.71 -31.58
CA ASP A 809 -77.99 24.68 -30.51
C ASP A 809 -77.03 24.24 -29.36
N LEU A 810 -76.31 25.24 -28.83
CA LEU A 810 -75.89 25.53 -27.43
C LEU A 810 -75.08 24.54 -26.53
N LEU A 811 -73.88 25.01 -26.15
CA LEU A 811 -73.29 25.13 -24.76
C LEU A 811 -73.32 23.90 -23.80
N ARG A 812 -72.28 23.56 -23.01
CA ARG A 812 -71.28 24.39 -22.30
C ARG A 812 -70.20 23.52 -21.58
N SER A 813 -68.98 24.05 -21.44
CA SER A 813 -68.03 23.85 -20.31
C SER A 813 -67.33 22.48 -20.01
N ASN A 814 -66.02 22.60 -19.76
CA ASN A 814 -65.21 21.94 -18.70
C ASN A 814 -64.65 20.49 -18.83
N ARG A 815 -63.36 20.42 -18.43
CA ARG A 815 -62.63 19.39 -17.63
C ARG A 815 -61.85 18.23 -18.29
N ILE A 816 -60.67 18.04 -17.67
CA ILE A 816 -59.77 16.85 -17.59
C ILE A 816 -58.92 16.53 -18.83
N PRO A 817 -57.56 16.54 -18.71
CA PRO A 817 -56.64 15.96 -19.68
C PRO A 817 -56.37 14.47 -19.38
N VAL A 818 -56.07 13.68 -20.41
CA VAL A 818 -55.54 12.30 -20.30
C VAL A 818 -54.34 12.13 -21.24
N TYR A 819 -53.41 11.27 -20.82
CA TYR A 819 -52.09 11.00 -21.42
C TYR A 819 -52.09 10.67 -22.92
N GLY A 820 -51.01 11.07 -23.61
CA GLY A 820 -50.67 10.61 -24.96
C GLY A 820 -49.23 11.01 -25.37
N ASN A 821 -48.27 10.09 -25.22
CA ASN A 821 -46.87 10.35 -25.58
C ASN A 821 -46.67 10.60 -27.08
N ARG A 822 -45.91 11.64 -27.45
CA ARG A 822 -45.08 11.62 -28.68
C ARG A 822 -43.88 12.57 -28.59
N ILE A 823 -42.74 12.06 -29.05
CA ILE A 823 -41.41 12.65 -28.97
C ILE A 823 -41.31 13.97 -29.77
N ARG A 824 -40.71 15.00 -29.18
CA ARG A 824 -40.10 16.14 -29.90
C ARG A 824 -38.75 16.51 -29.28
N LYS A 825 -37.86 17.02 -30.13
CA LYS A 825 -36.48 17.43 -29.77
C LYS A 825 -36.52 18.66 -28.84
N PRO A 826 -35.58 18.80 -27.88
CA PRO A 826 -35.36 20.08 -27.23
C PRO A 826 -34.73 21.09 -28.21
N ILE A 827 -35.18 22.33 -28.12
CA ILE A 827 -34.49 23.53 -28.62
C ILE A 827 -33.73 24.10 -27.40
N PRO A 828 -32.49 24.61 -27.53
CA PRO A 828 -31.63 24.83 -26.38
C PRO A 828 -32.12 26.01 -25.52
N ASN A 829 -32.20 25.79 -24.21
CA ASN A 829 -32.24 26.88 -23.23
C ASN A 829 -30.81 27.39 -23.05
N THR A 830 -30.59 28.66 -23.38
CA THR A 830 -29.34 29.37 -23.13
C THR A 830 -29.09 29.48 -21.62
N ILE A 831 -28.05 28.81 -21.13
CA ILE A 831 -27.39 29.18 -19.89
C ILE A 831 -26.40 30.32 -20.21
N SER A 832 -26.24 31.26 -19.29
CA SER A 832 -25.39 32.44 -19.43
C SER A 832 -23.92 32.09 -19.67
N GLU A 833 -23.32 32.70 -20.70
CA GLU A 833 -21.87 32.67 -20.96
C GLU A 833 -21.12 33.58 -19.96
N GLU A 834 -20.98 33.13 -18.71
CA GLU A 834 -20.02 33.74 -17.78
C GLU A 834 -18.63 33.16 -18.05
N THR A 835 -17.90 33.84 -18.94
CA THR A 835 -16.43 33.91 -19.11
C THR A 835 -15.58 32.69 -18.76
N ASP A 836 -14.83 32.17 -19.75
CA ASP A 836 -13.73 31.21 -19.59
C ASP A 836 -12.62 31.73 -18.63
N GLU A 837 -12.80 31.58 -17.32
CA GLU A 837 -11.66 31.47 -16.41
C GLU A 837 -11.00 30.10 -16.64
N ILE A 838 -9.71 30.10 -16.99
CA ILE A 838 -8.92 28.89 -17.08
C ILE A 838 -8.82 28.29 -15.68
N ILE A 839 -9.59 27.23 -15.40
CA ILE A 839 -9.58 26.52 -14.12
C ILE A 839 -8.19 25.88 -13.93
N GLY A 840 -7.29 26.61 -13.27
CA GLY A 840 -6.02 26.08 -12.80
C GLY A 840 -6.25 24.90 -11.86
N LEU A 841 -5.31 23.94 -11.82
CA LEU A 841 -5.47 22.67 -11.11
C LEU A 841 -5.93 22.88 -9.66
N ARG A 842 -7.22 22.62 -9.39
CA ARG A 842 -7.80 22.69 -8.05
C ARG A 842 -7.10 21.66 -7.17
N LYS A 843 -6.45 22.14 -6.10
CA LYS A 843 -5.67 21.28 -5.19
C LYS A 843 -6.62 20.31 -4.45
N PRO A 844 -6.26 19.03 -4.29
CA PRO A 844 -7.06 18.09 -3.52
C PRO A 844 -7.14 18.52 -2.04
N LEU A 845 -8.33 18.45 -1.45
CA LEU A 845 -8.55 18.73 -0.01
C LEU A 845 -8.01 17.60 0.87
N THR A 846 -7.99 16.38 0.34
CA THR A 846 -7.50 15.14 0.94
C THR A 846 -6.84 14.25 -0.11
N SER A 847 -5.88 13.44 0.32
CA SER A 847 -5.30 12.36 -0.49
C SER A 847 -5.32 11.07 0.32
N SER A 848 -5.31 9.93 -0.37
CA SER A 848 -5.02 8.63 0.24
C SER A 848 -3.54 8.27 0.02
N GLN A 849 -3.09 7.27 0.75
CA GLN A 849 -1.77 6.64 0.59
C GLN A 849 -1.87 5.24 -0.03
N PHE A 850 -3.08 4.81 -0.43
CA PHE A 850 -3.36 3.43 -0.85
C PHE A 850 -2.52 3.00 -2.07
N VAL A 851 -2.38 3.88 -3.07
CA VAL A 851 -1.63 3.58 -4.29
C VAL A 851 -0.12 3.49 -4.02
N GLU A 852 0.41 4.33 -3.13
CA GLU A 852 1.82 4.37 -2.76
C GLU A 852 2.19 3.19 -1.86
N TRP A 853 1.31 2.83 -0.91
CA TRP A 853 1.36 1.58 -0.15
C TRP A 853 1.28 0.34 -1.05
N SER A 854 0.44 0.36 -2.10
CA SER A 854 0.39 -0.71 -3.10
C SER A 854 1.71 -0.81 -3.89
N CYS A 855 2.31 0.32 -4.29
CA CYS A 855 3.63 0.33 -4.94
C CYS A 855 4.73 -0.26 -4.02
N ALA A 856 4.65 -0.02 -2.71
CA ALA A 856 5.62 -0.51 -1.74
C ALA A 856 5.76 -2.05 -1.72
N GLN A 857 4.69 -2.79 -2.06
CA GLN A 857 4.71 -4.25 -2.11
C GLN A 857 5.75 -4.80 -3.10
N PHE A 858 5.98 -4.15 -4.24
CA PHE A 858 6.99 -4.61 -5.21
C PHE A 858 8.42 -4.24 -4.84
N ALA A 859 8.60 -3.19 -4.03
CA ALA A 859 9.90 -2.79 -3.50
C ALA A 859 10.40 -3.73 -2.38
N GLN A 860 9.48 -4.42 -1.69
CA GLN A 860 9.77 -5.51 -0.75
C GLN A 860 10.15 -6.80 -1.50
N PRO A 861 10.83 -7.78 -0.86
CA PRO A 861 11.12 -9.09 -1.46
C PRO A 861 9.85 -9.85 -1.86
N VAL A 862 9.89 -10.53 -3.00
CA VAL A 862 8.76 -11.25 -3.62
C VAL A 862 9.09 -12.73 -3.85
N SER A 863 10.36 -13.09 -4.02
CA SER A 863 10.81 -14.46 -4.28
C SER A 863 11.32 -15.13 -3.01
N PHE A 864 10.93 -16.41 -2.85
CA PHE A 864 11.20 -17.24 -1.67
C PHE A 864 10.64 -16.68 -0.37
N ASP A 865 9.36 -16.99 -0.20
CA ASP A 865 8.71 -17.43 1.04
C ASP A 865 8.70 -16.57 2.30
N SER A 866 9.38 -15.42 2.39
CA SER A 866 9.51 -14.64 3.64
C SER A 866 8.22 -14.35 4.46
N VAL A 867 7.03 -14.40 3.86
CA VAL A 867 5.73 -14.35 4.56
C VAL A 867 5.15 -15.75 4.85
N THR A 868 5.24 -16.71 3.93
CA THR A 868 4.83 -18.11 4.15
C THR A 868 5.73 -18.78 5.18
N GLU A 869 7.05 -18.75 5.00
CA GLU A 869 8.07 -19.20 5.96
C GLU A 869 7.89 -18.53 7.33
N SER A 870 7.48 -17.25 7.45
CA SER A 870 7.20 -16.68 8.78
C SER A 870 6.11 -17.43 9.59
N THR A 871 5.41 -18.38 8.96
CA THR A 871 4.49 -19.34 9.59
C THR A 871 4.81 -20.82 9.33
N SER A 872 5.53 -21.17 8.25
CA SER A 872 5.90 -22.55 7.88
C SER A 872 7.36 -22.93 8.15
N ASP A 873 8.23 -21.96 8.42
CA ASP A 873 9.51 -22.18 9.11
C ASP A 873 9.19 -22.56 10.56
N LEU A 874 9.36 -23.84 10.85
CA LEU A 874 9.14 -24.45 12.16
C LEU A 874 10.15 -23.97 13.21
N GLU A 875 11.32 -23.45 12.77
CA GLU A 875 12.36 -22.90 13.64
C GLU A 875 12.16 -21.40 13.89
N SER A 876 11.20 -20.76 13.21
CA SER A 876 10.91 -19.35 13.40
C SER A 876 10.38 -19.06 14.81
N ARG A 877 10.85 -17.97 15.42
CA ARG A 877 10.34 -17.50 16.72
C ARG A 877 8.81 -17.31 16.72
N ALA A 878 8.23 -16.90 15.59
CA ALA A 878 6.79 -16.72 15.45
C ALA A 878 6.03 -18.06 15.50
N HIS A 879 6.60 -19.12 14.90
CA HIS A 879 6.06 -20.48 14.99
C HIS A 879 6.12 -20.99 16.43
N TYR A 880 7.28 -20.93 17.11
CA TYR A 880 7.41 -21.38 18.50
C TYR A 880 6.49 -20.64 19.47
N GLU A 881 6.36 -19.31 19.35
CA GLU A 881 5.42 -18.55 20.19
C GLU A 881 3.95 -18.94 19.95
N ARG A 882 3.58 -19.31 18.71
CA ARG A 882 2.22 -19.79 18.37
C ARG A 882 1.98 -21.21 18.86
N GLU A 883 2.93 -22.13 18.66
CA GLU A 883 2.83 -23.48 19.19
C GLU A 883 2.69 -23.47 20.73
N TRP A 884 3.46 -22.63 21.43
CA TRP A 884 3.36 -22.48 22.87
C TRP A 884 1.95 -22.06 23.32
N ARG A 885 1.31 -21.11 22.61
CA ARG A 885 -0.09 -20.73 22.88
C ARG A 885 -1.02 -21.92 22.71
N TYR A 886 -0.86 -22.71 21.65
CA TYR A 886 -1.74 -23.85 21.37
C TYR A 886 -1.55 -24.99 22.39
N LEU A 887 -0.31 -25.30 22.77
CA LEU A 887 -0.02 -26.26 23.86
C LEU A 887 -0.64 -25.81 25.19
N ARG A 888 -0.55 -24.51 25.50
CA ARG A 888 -1.23 -23.90 26.67
C ARG A 888 -2.75 -24.03 26.56
N ASN A 889 -3.34 -23.75 25.40
CA ASN A 889 -4.78 -23.84 25.18
C ASN A 889 -5.30 -25.27 25.38
N THR A 890 -4.66 -26.27 24.74
CA THR A 890 -5.00 -27.70 24.89
C THR A 890 -4.90 -28.14 26.34
N ARG A 891 -3.81 -27.77 27.04
CA ARG A 891 -3.68 -28.01 28.48
C ARG A 891 -4.84 -27.39 29.27
N GLN A 892 -5.18 -26.13 29.02
CA GLN A 892 -6.28 -25.45 29.72
C GLN A 892 -7.65 -26.07 29.42
N ARG A 893 -7.87 -26.64 28.22
CA ARG A 893 -9.07 -27.42 27.90
C ARG A 893 -9.13 -28.74 28.68
N ARG A 894 -8.02 -29.49 28.78
CA ARG A 894 -7.95 -30.70 29.64
C ARG A 894 -8.16 -30.35 31.10
N ASP A 895 -7.41 -29.38 31.63
CA ASP A 895 -7.50 -28.96 33.03
C ASP A 895 -8.95 -28.53 33.38
N ALA A 896 -9.68 -27.89 32.44
CA ALA A 896 -11.10 -27.55 32.59
C ALA A 896 -12.08 -28.74 32.42
N ARG A 897 -11.78 -29.73 31.55
CA ARG A 897 -12.55 -30.99 31.45
C ARG A 897 -12.47 -31.77 32.76
N GLU A 898 -11.28 -31.86 33.35
CA GLU A 898 -11.06 -32.46 34.66
C GLU A 898 -11.82 -31.71 35.76
N GLU A 899 -11.75 -30.37 35.77
CA GLU A 899 -12.52 -29.52 36.68
C GLU A 899 -14.02 -29.83 36.58
N TYR A 900 -14.58 -29.88 35.37
CA TYR A 900 -15.98 -30.22 35.12
C TYR A 900 -16.36 -31.62 35.64
N GLN A 901 -15.56 -32.66 35.33
CA GLN A 901 -15.80 -34.02 35.82
C GLN A 901 -15.80 -34.08 37.35
N LYS A 902 -14.87 -33.37 38.00
CA LYS A 902 -14.72 -33.29 39.47
C LYS A 902 -15.84 -32.45 40.13
N THR A 903 -16.44 -31.50 39.41
CA THR A 903 -17.43 -30.53 39.93
C THR A 903 -18.89 -30.89 39.64
N HIS A 904 -19.19 -32.12 39.22
CA HIS A 904 -20.54 -32.62 38.88
C HIS A 904 -21.65 -32.39 39.94
N ALA A 905 -21.28 -32.07 41.19
CA ALA A 905 -22.18 -31.59 42.25
C ALA A 905 -21.47 -30.58 43.20
N ALA A 906 -20.57 -29.75 42.68
CA ALA A 906 -19.91 -28.68 43.44
C ALA A 906 -20.74 -27.40 43.42
N ARG A 907 -20.65 -26.60 44.49
CA ARG A 907 -21.31 -25.29 44.55
C ARG A 907 -20.38 -24.20 44.09
N ILE A 908 -20.93 -23.26 43.32
CA ILE A 908 -20.28 -21.99 42.97
C ILE A 908 -20.64 -21.00 44.08
N GLU A 909 -19.72 -20.82 45.03
CA GLU A 909 -19.84 -19.90 46.18
C GLU A 909 -18.53 -19.11 46.39
N SER A 910 -17.36 -19.71 46.11
CA SER A 910 -16.06 -19.10 46.33
C SER A 910 -15.84 -17.87 45.43
N GLN A 911 -15.91 -16.68 46.02
CA GLN A 911 -15.55 -15.41 45.38
C GLN A 911 -14.04 -15.36 45.16
N VAL A 912 -13.59 -15.40 43.90
CA VAL A 912 -12.16 -15.39 43.54
C VAL A 912 -11.66 -13.96 43.27
N PHE A 913 -12.52 -13.10 42.73
CA PHE A 913 -12.18 -11.72 42.39
C PHE A 913 -13.23 -10.73 42.91
N HIS A 914 -12.75 -9.56 43.35
CA HIS A 914 -13.56 -8.37 43.59
C HIS A 914 -12.78 -7.15 43.12
N SER A 915 -13.43 -6.29 42.33
CA SER A 915 -12.91 -4.98 41.97
C SER A 915 -14.05 -4.00 41.72
N ARG A 916 -13.73 -2.72 41.50
CA ARG A 916 -14.71 -1.68 41.17
C ARG A 916 -14.35 -0.99 39.87
N SER A 917 -15.34 -0.84 38.99
CA SER A 917 -15.23 -0.02 37.78
C SER A 917 -15.50 1.46 38.09
N PRO A 918 -15.00 2.40 37.27
CA PRO A 918 -15.32 3.83 37.41
C PRO A 918 -16.78 4.18 37.07
N GLN A 919 -17.42 3.34 36.26
CA GLN A 919 -18.81 3.44 35.81
C GLN A 919 -19.52 2.10 36.05
N GLN A 920 -20.84 2.06 35.85
CA GLN A 920 -21.62 0.82 35.97
C GLN A 920 -21.19 -0.21 34.91
N PRO A 921 -21.00 -1.49 35.28
CA PRO A 921 -20.78 -2.57 34.33
C PRO A 921 -22.07 -2.90 33.57
N ASP A 922 -22.02 -2.79 32.25
CA ASP A 922 -23.12 -3.08 31.34
C ASP A 922 -22.98 -4.47 30.70
N VAL A 923 -21.76 -4.85 30.28
CA VAL A 923 -21.45 -6.18 29.72
C VAL A 923 -20.15 -6.70 30.33
N VAL A 924 -20.11 -7.98 30.69
CA VAL A 924 -18.92 -8.66 31.22
C VAL A 924 -18.61 -9.87 30.32
N MET A 925 -17.33 -10.12 30.05
CA MET A 925 -16.86 -11.32 29.36
C MET A 925 -15.54 -11.81 29.95
N LEU A 926 -15.40 -13.13 30.08
CA LEU A 926 -14.15 -13.79 30.48
C LEU A 926 -13.43 -14.29 29.22
N HIS A 927 -12.13 -14.03 29.11
CA HIS A 927 -11.31 -14.53 28.02
C HIS A 927 -11.13 -16.06 28.13
N PRO A 928 -11.08 -16.84 27.03
CA PRO A 928 -11.17 -18.31 27.14
C PRO A 928 -9.92 -19.01 27.68
N PHE A 929 -8.76 -18.33 27.72
CA PHE A 929 -7.45 -18.92 28.01
C PHE A 929 -6.61 -18.08 28.99
N ASP A 930 -6.30 -16.83 28.63
CA ASP A 930 -5.74 -15.85 29.58
C ASP A 930 -6.75 -15.52 30.69
N SER A 931 -6.29 -15.24 31.91
CA SER A 931 -7.12 -14.90 33.08
C SER A 931 -7.71 -13.48 33.04
N HIS A 932 -8.06 -12.98 31.86
CA HIS A 932 -8.62 -11.65 31.67
C HIS A 932 -10.15 -11.65 31.87
N VAL A 933 -10.64 -10.71 32.69
CA VAL A 933 -12.03 -10.26 32.68
C VAL A 933 -12.10 -8.90 32.00
N VAL A 934 -12.95 -8.79 30.98
CA VAL A 934 -13.22 -7.55 30.26
C VAL A 934 -14.62 -7.09 30.62
N VAL A 935 -14.75 -5.80 30.92
CA VAL A 935 -16.02 -5.20 31.32
C VAL A 935 -16.25 -3.93 30.53
N ALA A 936 -17.35 -3.89 29.79
CA ALA A 936 -17.88 -2.68 29.18
C ALA A 936 -18.70 -1.92 30.22
N CYS A 937 -18.41 -0.63 30.33
CA CYS A 937 -19.29 0.37 30.90
C CYS A 937 -19.93 1.17 29.74
N LYS A 938 -20.54 2.32 30.03
CA LYS A 938 -21.26 3.12 29.03
C LYS A 938 -20.38 3.47 27.82
N ASP A 939 -19.29 4.20 28.02
CA ASP A 939 -18.44 4.75 26.94
C ASP A 939 -17.03 4.15 26.90
N SER A 940 -16.76 3.19 27.77
CA SER A 940 -15.41 2.74 28.09
C SER A 940 -15.37 1.25 28.42
N PHE A 941 -14.27 0.59 28.08
CA PHE A 941 -14.01 -0.80 28.49
C PHE A 941 -12.79 -0.86 29.41
N GLY A 942 -12.87 -1.71 30.43
CA GLY A 942 -11.77 -2.05 31.32
C GLY A 942 -11.35 -3.51 31.15
N VAL A 943 -10.09 -3.77 31.48
CA VAL A 943 -9.48 -5.11 31.46
C VAL A 943 -8.77 -5.33 32.78
N TRP A 944 -9.12 -6.39 33.48
CA TRP A 944 -8.48 -6.82 34.72
C TRP A 944 -8.02 -8.27 34.57
N ASP A 945 -6.93 -8.63 35.25
CA ASP A 945 -6.59 -10.02 35.50
C ASP A 945 -7.32 -10.47 36.78
N TRP A 946 -8.21 -11.47 36.65
CA TRP A 946 -8.97 -11.98 37.80
C TRP A 946 -8.16 -12.92 38.70
N HIS A 947 -6.94 -13.31 38.30
CA HIS A 947 -6.05 -14.12 39.12
C HIS A 947 -5.12 -13.29 40.01
N SER A 948 -4.42 -12.26 39.48
CA SER A 948 -3.62 -11.33 40.30
C SER A 948 -4.43 -10.19 40.92
N GLY A 949 -5.68 -9.99 40.51
CA GLY A 949 -6.50 -8.84 40.90
C GLY A 949 -6.13 -7.52 40.22
N THR A 950 -5.10 -7.51 39.36
CA THR A 950 -4.56 -6.27 38.78
C THR A 950 -5.44 -5.69 37.67
N LYS A 951 -5.51 -4.36 37.59
CA LYS A 951 -6.17 -3.63 36.50
C LYS A 951 -5.15 -3.41 35.37
N LEU A 952 -5.31 -4.12 34.26
CA LEU A 952 -4.39 -4.07 33.12
C LEU A 952 -4.64 -2.84 32.24
N THR A 953 -5.91 -2.54 31.92
CA THR A 953 -6.26 -1.46 30.98
C THR A 953 -7.58 -0.80 31.38
N TYR A 954 -7.75 0.47 31.02
CA TYR A 954 -9.06 1.12 30.93
C TYR A 954 -9.04 2.15 29.80
N HIS A 955 -9.96 2.04 28.84
CA HIS A 955 -9.96 2.86 27.63
C HIS A 955 -11.35 3.41 27.33
N THR A 956 -11.44 4.71 27.05
CA THR A 956 -12.68 5.40 26.68
C THR A 956 -12.78 5.55 25.17
N VAL A 957 -13.84 4.98 24.59
CA VAL A 957 -14.09 4.97 23.15
C VAL A 957 -14.61 6.35 22.71
N ARG A 958 -13.68 7.20 22.25
CA ARG A 958 -14.01 8.55 21.78
C ARG A 958 -14.82 8.51 20.48
N SER A 959 -16.14 8.62 20.58
CA SER A 959 -17.06 8.84 19.44
C SER A 959 -17.22 10.34 19.13
N SER A 960 -17.59 10.67 17.88
CA SER A 960 -17.88 12.05 17.46
C SER A 960 -19.35 12.45 17.71
N LYS A 961 -20.22 11.49 18.05
CA LYS A 961 -21.60 11.73 18.50
C LYS A 961 -21.67 11.76 20.03
N MET A 962 -22.78 12.28 20.57
CA MET A 962 -23.12 12.16 22.00
C MET A 962 -22.98 10.69 22.45
N SER A 963 -22.38 10.47 23.63
CA SER A 963 -21.81 9.18 24.06
C SER A 963 -22.65 7.95 23.72
N ALA A 964 -22.30 7.26 22.64
CA ALA A 964 -22.84 5.95 22.28
C ALA A 964 -22.49 4.92 23.35
N LYS A 965 -23.44 4.04 23.69
CA LYS A 965 -23.29 3.01 24.72
C LYS A 965 -22.67 1.74 24.15
N ILE A 966 -21.63 1.19 24.78
CA ILE A 966 -21.15 -0.16 24.48
C ILE A 966 -22.21 -1.18 24.94
N THR A 967 -22.72 -1.99 24.02
CA THR A 967 -23.84 -2.93 24.23
C THR A 967 -23.50 -4.38 23.90
N SER A 968 -22.39 -4.65 23.21
CA SER A 968 -21.83 -6.01 23.08
C SER A 968 -20.30 -6.03 23.13
N LEU A 969 -19.76 -7.16 23.60
CA LEU A 969 -18.34 -7.51 23.65
C LEU A 969 -18.15 -8.90 23.04
N GLU A 970 -17.10 -9.10 22.25
CA GLU A 970 -16.70 -10.42 21.74
C GLU A 970 -15.17 -10.55 21.66
N PHE A 971 -14.67 -11.78 21.71
CA PHE A 971 -13.25 -12.09 21.47
C PHE A 971 -13.03 -12.75 20.11
N ILE A 972 -12.23 -12.08 19.27
CA ILE A 972 -11.81 -12.57 17.95
C ILE A 972 -10.40 -13.18 18.09
N ASN A 973 -10.12 -14.26 17.37
CA ASN A 973 -8.84 -14.98 17.35
C ASN A 973 -8.38 -15.47 18.75
N SER A 974 -9.32 -15.83 19.62
CA SER A 974 -9.05 -16.21 21.02
C SER A 974 -8.04 -17.35 21.19
N HIS A 975 -7.87 -18.22 20.19
CA HIS A 975 -6.92 -19.33 20.19
C HIS A 975 -5.45 -18.90 19.96
N ASP A 976 -5.18 -17.73 19.36
CA ASP A 976 -3.83 -17.26 19.07
C ASP A 976 -3.59 -15.84 19.65
N VAL A 977 -3.50 -14.81 18.80
CA VAL A 977 -3.40 -13.40 19.23
C VAL A 977 -4.79 -12.80 19.26
N SER A 978 -5.38 -12.72 20.46
CA SER A 978 -6.76 -12.27 20.62
C SER A 978 -6.96 -10.76 20.40
N TYR A 979 -8.06 -10.42 19.74
CA TYR A 979 -8.54 -9.06 19.54
C TYR A 979 -9.88 -8.88 20.25
N LEU A 980 -10.10 -7.71 20.86
CA LEU A 980 -11.35 -7.38 21.52
C LEU A 980 -12.28 -6.65 20.54
N MET A 981 -13.50 -7.15 20.34
CA MET A 981 -14.55 -6.45 19.61
C MET A 981 -15.48 -5.73 20.59
N THR A 982 -15.85 -4.49 20.26
CA THR A 982 -16.83 -3.69 21.01
C THR A 982 -17.93 -3.22 20.05
N GLY A 983 -19.18 -3.60 20.33
CA GLY A 983 -20.37 -3.11 19.63
C GLY A 983 -21.04 -1.95 20.39
N SER A 984 -21.43 -0.90 19.68
CA SER A 984 -22.11 0.28 20.22
C SER A 984 -23.58 0.35 19.78
N ASP A 985 -24.44 0.89 20.64
CA ASP A 985 -25.88 1.12 20.40
C ASP A 985 -26.19 1.94 19.13
N ASP A 986 -25.27 2.84 18.75
CA ASP A 986 -25.29 3.59 17.49
C ASP A 986 -25.11 2.72 16.23
N GLY A 987 -24.96 1.40 16.37
CA GLY A 987 -24.81 0.43 15.28
C GLY A 987 -23.36 0.23 14.81
N ALA A 988 -22.39 0.86 15.47
CA ALA A 988 -20.97 0.74 15.13
C ALA A 988 -20.28 -0.47 15.78
N VAL A 989 -19.41 -1.13 15.03
CA VAL A 989 -18.50 -2.18 15.52
C VAL A 989 -17.06 -1.69 15.42
N ARG A 990 -16.26 -1.95 16.46
CA ARG A 990 -14.86 -1.55 16.58
C ARG A 990 -14.02 -2.73 17.08
N VAL A 991 -12.87 -2.99 16.46
CA VAL A 991 -11.96 -4.10 16.79
C VAL A 991 -10.63 -3.55 17.29
N TRP A 992 -10.20 -4.00 18.46
CA TRP A 992 -9.05 -3.47 19.21
C TRP A 992 -7.93 -4.51 19.33
N LYS A 993 -6.73 -4.10 18.93
CA LYS A 993 -5.47 -4.83 19.10
C LYS A 993 -4.72 -4.28 20.31
N ASN A 994 -3.96 -5.13 21.01
CA ASN A 994 -3.27 -4.81 22.27
C ASN A 994 -4.23 -4.31 23.37
N TYR A 995 -5.38 -4.97 23.55
CA TYR A 995 -6.38 -4.57 24.54
C TYR A 995 -5.87 -4.66 25.99
N CYS A 996 -4.92 -5.57 26.28
CA CYS A 996 -4.19 -5.68 27.53
C CYS A 996 -2.84 -4.95 27.45
N ASN A 997 -2.60 -3.98 28.34
CA ASN A 997 -1.42 -3.09 28.33
C ASN A 997 -0.13 -3.75 28.89
N MET A 998 0.09 -5.04 28.65
CA MET A 998 1.23 -5.79 29.25
C MET A 998 2.62 -5.35 28.73
N LEU A 999 2.67 -4.53 27.66
CA LEU A 999 3.92 -4.05 27.04
C LEU A 999 4.03 -2.52 27.03
N GLY A 1000 3.26 -1.80 27.85
CA GLY A 1000 3.25 -0.33 27.85
C GLY A 1000 2.74 0.28 26.55
N ARG A 1001 1.80 -0.40 25.88
CA ARG A 1001 1.16 0.00 24.63
C ARG A 1001 -0.34 0.15 24.85
N GLU A 1002 -0.87 1.34 24.57
CA GLU A 1002 -2.31 1.59 24.62
C GLU A 1002 -3.07 0.75 23.58
N PRO A 1003 -4.38 0.47 23.80
CA PRO A 1003 -5.22 -0.22 22.82
C PRO A 1003 -5.27 0.51 21.48
N THR A 1004 -4.84 -0.18 20.43
CA THR A 1004 -4.83 0.32 19.06
C THR A 1004 -6.08 -0.15 18.31
N LEU A 1005 -6.87 0.77 17.79
CA LEU A 1005 -8.00 0.43 16.91
C LEU A 1005 -7.47 -0.18 15.60
N LEU A 1006 -7.91 -1.39 15.28
CA LEU A 1006 -7.47 -2.17 14.11
C LEU A 1006 -8.39 -1.92 12.90
N THR A 1007 -9.69 -1.97 13.13
CA THR A 1007 -10.73 -1.63 12.13
C THR A 1007 -12.02 -1.23 12.84
N ALA A 1008 -12.88 -0.48 12.15
CA ALA A 1008 -14.18 -0.05 12.64
C ALA A 1008 -15.14 0.26 11.48
N TRP A 1009 -16.41 -0.14 11.60
CA TRP A 1009 -17.43 0.06 10.57
C TRP A 1009 -18.84 0.18 11.15
N GLN A 1010 -19.76 0.68 10.33
CA GLN A 1010 -21.18 0.77 10.67
C GLN A 1010 -21.87 -0.55 10.33
N ALA A 1011 -22.03 -1.44 11.32
CA ALA A 1011 -22.69 -2.73 11.10
C ALA A 1011 -24.20 -2.57 10.84
N LEU A 1012 -24.84 -1.63 11.54
CA LEU A 1012 -26.25 -1.30 11.37
C LEU A 1012 -26.41 0.21 11.09
N ALA A 1013 -26.62 0.58 9.83
CA ALA A 1013 -26.93 1.98 9.45
C ALA A 1013 -28.39 2.36 9.74
N ASP A 1014 -29.27 1.36 9.76
CA ASP A 1014 -30.74 1.50 9.74
C ASP A 1014 -31.36 1.65 11.15
N VAL A 1015 -30.54 1.94 12.17
CA VAL A 1015 -30.99 2.09 13.57
C VAL A 1015 -31.80 3.39 13.68
N GLN A 1016 -33.13 3.26 13.71
CA GLN A 1016 -34.00 4.37 14.06
C GLN A 1016 -33.80 4.71 15.55
N PRO A 1017 -33.33 5.91 15.92
CA PRO A 1017 -33.39 6.34 17.32
C PRO A 1017 -34.87 6.35 17.74
N ALA A 1018 -35.19 5.69 18.84
CA ALA A 1018 -36.56 5.35 19.26
C ALA A 1018 -37.45 6.60 19.46
N THR A 1019 -38.08 7.06 18.37
CA THR A 1019 -38.73 8.37 18.31
C THR A 1019 -40.19 8.28 18.74
N LYS A 1020 -40.41 8.52 20.04
CA LYS A 1020 -41.74 8.79 20.67
C LYS A 1020 -42.71 7.59 20.77
N ALA A 1021 -42.24 6.44 21.29
CA ALA A 1021 -43.10 5.47 21.97
C ALA A 1021 -42.32 4.64 23.01
N SER A 1022 -43.01 4.13 24.03
CA SER A 1022 -42.45 3.54 25.27
C SER A 1022 -41.91 2.10 25.12
N VAL A 1023 -41.05 1.84 24.14
CA VAL A 1023 -40.40 0.52 23.94
C VAL A 1023 -38.95 0.58 24.42
N ALA A 1024 -38.51 -0.44 25.16
CA ALA A 1024 -37.12 -0.55 25.59
C ALA A 1024 -36.20 -0.88 24.40
N SER A 1025 -35.02 -0.26 24.37
CA SER A 1025 -33.97 -0.48 23.37
C SER A 1025 -33.05 -1.62 23.79
N ALA A 1026 -32.68 -2.49 22.85
CA ALA A 1026 -31.68 -3.53 23.04
C ALA A 1026 -30.26 -3.07 22.65
N GLY A 1027 -30.13 -1.97 21.89
CA GLY A 1027 -28.85 -1.51 21.34
C GLY A 1027 -28.35 -2.41 20.21
N LEU A 1028 -27.05 -2.70 20.18
CA LEU A 1028 -26.40 -3.57 19.19
C LEU A 1028 -26.01 -4.91 19.82
N VAL A 1029 -26.70 -5.97 19.40
CA VAL A 1029 -26.42 -7.35 19.80
C VAL A 1029 -25.59 -8.04 18.71
N THR A 1030 -24.52 -8.72 19.10
CA THR A 1030 -23.62 -9.43 18.18
C THR A 1030 -23.31 -10.86 18.64
N SER A 1031 -22.94 -11.72 17.70
CA SER A 1031 -22.34 -13.03 17.97
C SER A 1031 -21.25 -13.33 16.92
N TRP A 1032 -20.05 -13.72 17.37
CA TRP A 1032 -18.88 -13.96 16.52
C TRP A 1032 -18.62 -15.46 16.25
N GLU A 1033 -18.53 -15.85 14.98
CA GLU A 1033 -18.25 -17.22 14.57
C GLU A 1033 -16.83 -17.39 13.98
N GLN A 1034 -15.85 -17.73 14.83
CA GLN A 1034 -14.45 -17.89 14.43
C GLN A 1034 -14.22 -18.87 13.27
N ARG A 1035 -14.95 -20.01 13.23
CA ARG A 1035 -14.74 -21.08 12.23
C ARG A 1035 -15.19 -20.65 10.81
N SER A 1036 -16.19 -19.78 10.70
CA SER A 1036 -16.74 -19.30 9.43
C SER A 1036 -16.34 -17.86 9.07
N LEU A 1037 -15.58 -17.20 9.96
CA LEU A 1037 -15.27 -15.77 9.97
C LEU A 1037 -16.51 -14.85 9.83
N THR A 1038 -17.70 -15.34 10.21
CA THR A 1038 -18.95 -14.60 10.09
C THR A 1038 -19.31 -13.92 11.42
N LEU A 1039 -19.57 -12.61 11.38
CA LEU A 1039 -20.19 -11.86 12.47
C LEU A 1039 -21.69 -11.72 12.19
N ALA A 1040 -22.54 -12.12 13.14
CA ALA A 1040 -23.96 -11.79 13.11
C ALA A 1040 -24.23 -10.53 13.95
N ALA A 1041 -24.99 -9.58 13.41
CA ALA A 1041 -25.33 -8.32 14.07
C ALA A 1041 -26.83 -8.00 13.93
N SER A 1042 -27.49 -7.65 15.04
CA SER A 1042 -28.90 -7.20 15.08
C SER A 1042 -29.15 -6.33 16.32
N GLY A 1043 -30.42 -6.03 16.63
CA GLY A 1043 -30.77 -5.13 17.74
C GLY A 1043 -32.14 -4.51 17.53
N ASP A 1044 -32.25 -3.18 17.65
CA ASP A 1044 -33.47 -2.41 17.38
C ASP A 1044 -33.87 -2.32 15.88
N VAL A 1045 -33.35 -3.23 15.06
CA VAL A 1045 -33.58 -3.37 13.63
C VAL A 1045 -34.34 -4.66 13.32
N ARG A 1046 -35.15 -4.66 12.25
CA ARG A 1046 -35.98 -5.81 11.85
C ARG A 1046 -35.20 -6.89 11.10
N VAL A 1047 -33.87 -6.82 11.06
CA VAL A 1047 -32.97 -7.64 10.24
C VAL A 1047 -31.77 -8.12 11.08
N VAL A 1048 -31.34 -9.36 10.87
CA VAL A 1048 -30.01 -9.81 11.29
C VAL A 1048 -29.08 -9.69 10.09
N ARG A 1049 -28.02 -8.90 10.21
CA ARG A 1049 -27.03 -8.71 9.15
C ARG A 1049 -25.83 -9.61 9.42
N LEU A 1050 -25.52 -10.46 8.45
CA LEU A 1050 -24.33 -11.31 8.45
C LEU A 1050 -23.20 -10.59 7.72
N TRP A 1051 -22.08 -10.40 8.41
CA TRP A 1051 -20.85 -9.80 7.89
C TRP A 1051 -19.78 -10.88 7.77
N ASP A 1052 -19.03 -10.90 6.66
CA ASP A 1052 -17.88 -11.77 6.46
C ASP A 1052 -16.59 -10.99 6.70
N ALA A 1053 -15.81 -11.39 7.71
CA ALA A 1053 -14.53 -10.77 8.06
C ALA A 1053 -13.35 -11.19 7.17
N ALA A 1054 -13.51 -12.18 6.28
CA ALA A 1054 -12.50 -12.55 5.29
C ALA A 1054 -12.52 -11.58 4.09
N THR A 1055 -13.72 -11.29 3.59
CA THR A 1055 -13.96 -10.40 2.43
C THR A 1055 -14.27 -8.94 2.81
N GLU A 1056 -14.52 -8.69 4.10
CA GLU A 1056 -15.01 -7.41 4.62
C GLU A 1056 -16.28 -6.94 3.86
N LEU A 1057 -17.25 -7.85 3.70
CA LEU A 1057 -18.52 -7.57 3.01
C LEU A 1057 -19.73 -8.00 3.83
N LYS A 1058 -20.88 -7.39 3.52
CA LYS A 1058 -22.18 -7.84 3.97
C LYS A 1058 -22.58 -9.09 3.19
N LYS A 1059 -22.57 -10.24 3.84
CA LYS A 1059 -22.86 -11.56 3.26
C LYS A 1059 -24.34 -11.77 2.98
N GLN A 1060 -25.21 -11.40 3.94
CA GLN A 1060 -26.66 -11.62 3.85
C GLN A 1060 -27.41 -10.73 4.85
N ASP A 1061 -28.58 -10.23 4.47
CA ASP A 1061 -29.57 -9.67 5.39
C ASP A 1061 -30.68 -10.72 5.60
N LEU A 1062 -30.89 -11.16 6.85
CA LEU A 1062 -31.95 -12.09 7.23
C LEU A 1062 -33.12 -11.34 7.90
N PRO A 1063 -34.35 -11.40 7.38
CA PRO A 1063 -35.50 -10.75 8.01
C PRO A 1063 -35.88 -11.48 9.31
N THR A 1064 -35.89 -10.77 10.44
CA THR A 1064 -36.36 -11.31 11.73
C THR A 1064 -37.84 -11.72 11.67
N GLY A 1065 -38.61 -11.04 10.81
CA GLY A 1065 -40.06 -11.09 10.76
C GLY A 1065 -40.73 -10.60 12.05
N SER A 1066 -40.06 -9.71 12.81
CA SER A 1066 -40.57 -9.11 14.04
C SER A 1066 -40.71 -7.59 13.88
N ASP A 1067 -41.68 -7.02 14.60
CA ASP A 1067 -41.82 -5.57 14.76
C ASP A 1067 -41.05 -5.05 15.99
N CYS A 1068 -40.68 -5.94 16.92
CA CYS A 1068 -39.89 -5.65 18.11
C CYS A 1068 -38.40 -5.96 17.91
N CYS A 1069 -37.54 -5.36 18.73
CA CYS A 1069 -36.09 -5.55 18.72
C CYS A 1069 -35.66 -7.00 19.01
N VAL A 1070 -34.47 -7.34 18.51
CA VAL A 1070 -33.72 -8.55 18.87
C VAL A 1070 -32.90 -8.26 20.12
N THR A 1071 -33.03 -9.09 21.15
CA THR A 1071 -32.48 -8.86 22.49
C THR A 1071 -31.25 -9.72 22.78
N CYS A 1072 -31.17 -10.88 22.14
CA CYS A 1072 -30.08 -11.85 22.27
C CYS A 1072 -29.97 -12.68 20.98
N ILE A 1073 -28.75 -13.12 20.68
CA ILE A 1073 -28.40 -13.90 19.49
C ILE A 1073 -27.33 -14.93 19.86
N ASP A 1074 -27.46 -16.15 19.36
CA ASP A 1074 -26.47 -17.21 19.54
C ASP A 1074 -26.40 -18.11 18.29
N THR A 1075 -25.28 -18.81 18.09
CA THR A 1075 -24.96 -19.59 16.87
C THR A 1075 -24.41 -20.97 17.18
N ASP A 1076 -24.64 -21.93 16.29
CA ASP A 1076 -24.14 -23.31 16.44
C ASP A 1076 -22.60 -23.44 16.34
N GLY A 1077 -21.89 -22.38 15.97
CA GLY A 1077 -20.44 -22.36 15.73
C GLY A 1077 -19.93 -23.37 14.69
N THR A 1078 -20.81 -23.91 13.84
CA THR A 1078 -20.48 -24.76 12.68
C THR A 1078 -20.89 -24.11 11.36
N GLY A 1079 -21.93 -23.27 11.41
CA GLY A 1079 -22.29 -22.32 10.39
C GLY A 1079 -23.70 -22.45 9.85
N SER A 1080 -24.50 -23.36 10.41
CA SER A 1080 -25.89 -23.61 9.99
C SER A 1080 -26.89 -22.81 10.81
N MET A 1081 -26.98 -23.11 12.10
CA MET A 1081 -28.11 -22.71 12.93
C MET A 1081 -27.81 -21.46 13.76
N MET A 1082 -28.82 -20.61 13.91
CA MET A 1082 -28.78 -19.38 14.68
C MET A 1082 -30.10 -19.19 15.41
N VAL A 1083 -30.05 -18.73 16.67
CA VAL A 1083 -31.25 -18.43 17.47
C VAL A 1083 -31.30 -16.95 17.80
N LEU A 1084 -32.50 -16.38 17.74
CA LEU A 1084 -32.79 -15.01 18.19
C LEU A 1084 -33.82 -15.04 19.31
N GLY A 1085 -33.61 -14.25 20.36
CA GLY A 1085 -34.66 -13.81 21.26
C GLY A 1085 -35.13 -12.39 20.89
N CYS A 1086 -36.43 -12.13 21.04
CA CYS A 1086 -37.04 -10.84 20.72
C CYS A 1086 -37.71 -10.20 21.96
N GLY A 1087 -37.86 -8.87 21.92
CA GLY A 1087 -38.50 -8.10 23.00
C GLY A 1087 -39.99 -8.43 23.21
N ASP A 1088 -40.65 -9.06 22.24
CA ASP A 1088 -42.02 -9.56 22.30
C ASP A 1088 -42.17 -10.92 23.02
N GLY A 1089 -41.08 -11.50 23.53
CA GLY A 1089 -41.06 -12.84 24.13
C GLY A 1089 -40.92 -13.98 23.11
N SER A 1090 -40.94 -13.69 21.80
CA SER A 1090 -40.74 -14.73 20.79
C SER A 1090 -39.28 -15.16 20.67
N VAL A 1091 -39.08 -16.44 20.43
CA VAL A 1091 -37.76 -17.05 20.18
C VAL A 1091 -37.80 -17.72 18.81
N ARG A 1092 -36.76 -17.51 17.99
CA ARG A 1092 -36.80 -17.80 16.55
C ARG A 1092 -35.55 -18.55 16.11
N LEU A 1093 -35.72 -19.65 15.39
CA LEU A 1093 -34.63 -20.48 14.86
C LEU A 1093 -34.45 -20.19 13.37
N PHE A 1094 -33.20 -20.00 12.96
CA PHE A 1094 -32.79 -19.81 11.57
C PHE A 1094 -31.80 -20.88 11.12
N ASP A 1095 -31.95 -21.40 9.90
CA ASP A 1095 -30.88 -22.09 9.16
C ASP A 1095 -30.37 -21.15 8.06
N ARG A 1096 -29.08 -20.83 8.11
CA ARG A 1096 -28.38 -19.93 7.18
C ARG A 1096 -28.10 -20.58 5.82
N ARG A 1097 -28.36 -21.89 5.65
CA ARG A 1097 -28.27 -22.61 4.36
C ARG A 1097 -29.43 -22.33 3.42
N LEU A 1098 -30.58 -21.88 3.95
CA LEU A 1098 -31.80 -21.61 3.20
C LEU A 1098 -31.84 -20.16 2.66
N PRO A 1099 -32.64 -19.87 1.62
CA PRO A 1099 -32.83 -18.50 1.12
C PRO A 1099 -33.36 -17.56 2.21
N PRO A 1100 -33.06 -16.24 2.18
CA PRO A 1100 -33.41 -15.31 3.26
C PRO A 1100 -34.90 -15.29 3.67
N ALA A 1101 -35.81 -15.58 2.74
CA ALA A 1101 -37.25 -15.63 3.01
C ALA A 1101 -37.71 -16.89 3.78
N GLU A 1102 -36.96 -17.99 3.64
CA GLU A 1102 -37.28 -19.31 4.19
C GLU A 1102 -36.36 -19.71 5.35
N ALA A 1103 -35.25 -18.99 5.55
CA ALA A 1103 -34.27 -19.23 6.60
C ALA A 1103 -34.85 -19.37 8.02
N ARG A 1104 -35.96 -18.70 8.34
CA ARG A 1104 -36.65 -18.81 9.63
C ARG A 1104 -37.53 -20.07 9.70
N ILE A 1105 -36.96 -21.17 10.19
CA ILE A 1105 -37.65 -22.47 10.32
C ILE A 1105 -38.67 -22.46 11.46
N MET A 1106 -38.28 -22.07 12.68
CA MET A 1106 -39.14 -22.14 13.87
C MET A 1106 -39.38 -20.78 14.53
N THR A 1107 -40.50 -20.65 15.22
CA THR A 1107 -40.84 -19.49 16.06
C THR A 1107 -41.68 -19.96 17.25
N TRP A 1108 -41.07 -20.03 18.43
CA TRP A 1108 -41.75 -20.32 19.68
C TRP A 1108 -42.28 -19.01 20.30
N ARG A 1109 -43.51 -19.05 20.82
CA ARG A 1109 -44.21 -17.89 21.42
C ARG A 1109 -44.80 -18.27 22.78
N GLU A 1110 -43.96 -18.82 23.65
CA GLU A 1110 -44.38 -19.26 24.98
C GLU A 1110 -44.05 -18.26 26.10
N HIS A 1111 -43.05 -17.39 25.91
CA HIS A 1111 -42.74 -16.32 26.88
C HIS A 1111 -43.62 -15.10 26.61
N ASN A 1112 -44.09 -14.46 27.70
CA ASN A 1112 -44.95 -13.27 27.63
C ASN A 1112 -44.19 -11.96 27.93
N ALA A 1113 -42.87 -12.02 28.08
CA ALA A 1113 -42.02 -10.90 28.46
C ALA A 1113 -40.63 -11.03 27.80
N TRP A 1114 -39.88 -9.92 27.83
CA TRP A 1114 -38.56 -9.74 27.23
C TRP A 1114 -37.61 -10.92 27.45
N VAL A 1115 -37.08 -11.50 26.36
CA VAL A 1115 -36.09 -12.58 26.44
C VAL A 1115 -34.74 -11.97 26.83
N LEU A 1116 -34.18 -12.38 27.97
CA LEU A 1116 -32.89 -11.92 28.48
C LEU A 1116 -31.70 -12.62 27.80
N GLY A 1117 -31.88 -13.88 27.41
CA GLY A 1117 -30.86 -14.68 26.74
C GLY A 1117 -31.44 -15.96 26.14
N ALA A 1118 -30.85 -16.40 25.04
CA ALA A 1118 -31.17 -17.63 24.32
C ALA A 1118 -29.84 -18.29 23.93
N TYR A 1119 -29.62 -19.54 24.36
CA TYR A 1119 -28.33 -20.23 24.23
C TYR A 1119 -28.49 -21.64 23.67
N LEU A 1120 -27.64 -22.01 22.73
CA LEU A 1120 -27.68 -23.25 21.96
C LEU A 1120 -26.61 -24.24 22.43
N LEU A 1121 -27.01 -25.22 23.24
CA LEU A 1121 -26.10 -26.23 23.78
C LEU A 1121 -25.84 -27.35 22.76
N LYS A 1122 -24.56 -27.50 22.41
CA LYS A 1122 -24.06 -28.54 21.52
C LYS A 1122 -24.03 -29.90 22.22
N SER A 1123 -24.22 -30.96 21.45
CA SER A 1123 -24.22 -32.33 21.97
C SER A 1123 -22.85 -32.99 21.84
N ASN A 1124 -22.28 -33.45 22.95
CA ASN A 1124 -21.11 -34.31 22.96
C ASN A 1124 -21.50 -35.76 22.60
N GLY A 1125 -21.84 -35.98 21.32
CA GLY A 1125 -21.90 -37.30 20.68
C GLY A 1125 -23.20 -38.12 20.80
N LEU A 1126 -24.02 -37.95 21.85
CA LEU A 1126 -25.20 -38.82 22.07
C LEU A 1126 -26.54 -38.15 22.44
N GLN A 1127 -26.59 -36.85 22.77
CA GLN A 1127 -27.85 -36.17 23.11
C GLN A 1127 -28.43 -35.38 21.90
N THR A 1128 -29.70 -34.95 21.98
CA THR A 1128 -30.22 -33.90 21.08
C THR A 1128 -29.72 -32.52 21.51
N GLU A 1129 -29.53 -31.63 20.54
CA GLU A 1129 -29.18 -30.22 20.77
C GLU A 1129 -30.33 -29.52 21.52
N ARG A 1130 -29.98 -28.74 22.55
CA ARG A 1130 -30.96 -28.09 23.42
C ARG A 1130 -30.81 -26.58 23.35
N LEU A 1131 -31.93 -25.88 23.26
CA LEU A 1131 -32.00 -24.43 23.34
C LEU A 1131 -32.55 -24.04 24.71
N ILE A 1132 -31.77 -23.31 25.51
CA ILE A 1132 -32.24 -22.73 26.79
C ILE A 1132 -32.52 -21.25 26.59
N THR A 1133 -33.64 -20.78 27.14
CA THR A 1133 -34.08 -19.39 27.05
C THR A 1133 -34.59 -18.90 28.39
N GLY A 1134 -34.26 -17.65 28.77
CA GLY A 1134 -34.75 -17.02 30.00
C GLY A 1134 -35.48 -15.71 29.70
N SER A 1135 -36.63 -15.49 30.33
CA SER A 1135 -37.42 -14.26 30.25
C SER A 1135 -37.37 -13.45 31.55
N SER A 1136 -37.53 -12.13 31.47
CA SER A 1136 -37.51 -11.22 32.62
C SER A 1136 -38.64 -11.46 33.64
N SER A 1137 -39.70 -12.16 33.23
CA SER A 1137 -40.76 -12.67 34.11
C SER A 1137 -40.27 -13.67 35.17
N GLY A 1138 -39.12 -14.30 34.96
CA GLY A 1138 -38.62 -15.42 35.75
C GLY A 1138 -38.88 -16.79 35.11
N ASP A 1139 -39.49 -16.84 33.93
CA ASP A 1139 -39.78 -18.07 33.19
C ASP A 1139 -38.54 -18.51 32.40
N ILE A 1140 -38.06 -19.74 32.62
CA ILE A 1140 -36.94 -20.33 31.88
C ILE A 1140 -37.43 -21.58 31.15
N ARG A 1141 -37.13 -21.69 29.86
CA ARG A 1141 -37.62 -22.76 28.99
C ARG A 1141 -36.49 -23.46 28.27
N ILE A 1142 -36.53 -24.79 28.28
CA ILE A 1142 -35.60 -25.67 27.56
C ILE A 1142 -36.36 -26.32 26.40
N PHE A 1143 -35.93 -26.07 25.18
CA PHE A 1143 -36.49 -26.61 23.93
C PHE A 1143 -35.58 -27.68 23.33
N ASP A 1144 -36.19 -28.65 22.63
CA ASP A 1144 -35.50 -29.47 21.63
C ASP A 1144 -35.73 -28.81 20.28
N LEU A 1145 -34.69 -28.62 19.45
CA LEU A 1145 -34.83 -27.96 18.15
C LEU A 1145 -35.84 -28.66 17.21
N ARG A 1146 -36.12 -29.94 17.46
CA ARG A 1146 -37.02 -30.78 16.67
C ARG A 1146 -38.47 -30.76 17.18
N LYS A 1147 -38.80 -29.92 18.18
CA LYS A 1147 -40.12 -29.86 18.83
C LYS A 1147 -40.72 -28.46 18.81
N ASN A 1148 -42.03 -28.39 18.60
CA ASN A 1148 -42.79 -27.13 18.53
C ASN A 1148 -43.08 -26.51 19.90
N SER A 1149 -42.79 -27.21 21.01
CA SER A 1149 -42.99 -26.76 22.39
C SER A 1149 -41.76 -27.02 23.26
N SER A 1150 -41.67 -26.34 24.39
CA SER A 1150 -40.68 -26.61 25.42
C SER A 1150 -40.77 -28.04 25.97
N ILE A 1151 -39.63 -28.59 26.40
CA ILE A 1151 -39.49 -29.88 27.09
C ILE A 1151 -39.73 -29.67 28.59
N ASN A 1152 -38.99 -28.70 29.17
CA ASN A 1152 -39.02 -28.35 30.58
C ASN A 1152 -39.25 -26.84 30.71
N VAL A 1153 -40.04 -26.46 31.71
CA VAL A 1153 -40.19 -25.08 32.18
C VAL A 1153 -39.66 -25.02 33.62
N VAL A 1154 -38.81 -24.05 33.92
CA VAL A 1154 -38.27 -23.79 35.26
C VAL A 1154 -38.71 -22.41 35.69
N GLN A 1155 -39.52 -22.35 36.74
CA GLN A 1155 -39.96 -21.09 37.32
C GLN A 1155 -38.93 -20.60 38.34
N THR A 1156 -38.52 -19.34 38.22
CA THR A 1156 -37.58 -18.70 39.13
C THR A 1156 -38.22 -17.48 39.82
N THR A 1157 -37.45 -16.74 40.62
CA THR A 1157 -37.89 -15.46 41.19
C THR A 1157 -38.23 -14.46 40.09
N GLN A 1158 -39.40 -13.82 40.20
CA GLN A 1158 -39.81 -12.73 39.31
C GLN A 1158 -38.78 -11.58 39.33
N GLY A 1159 -38.70 -10.83 38.23
CA GLY A 1159 -37.73 -9.75 38.09
C GLY A 1159 -36.31 -10.27 37.91
N LEU A 1160 -36.08 -11.08 36.88
CA LEU A 1160 -34.73 -11.39 36.41
C LEU A 1160 -34.17 -10.19 35.64
N THR A 1161 -32.89 -9.90 35.88
CA THR A 1161 -32.14 -8.82 35.24
C THR A 1161 -31.07 -9.34 34.29
N ALA A 1162 -30.46 -10.49 34.61
CA ALA A 1162 -29.39 -11.09 33.83
C ALA A 1162 -29.55 -12.62 33.78
N PHE A 1163 -29.22 -13.22 32.64
CA PHE A 1163 -29.31 -14.65 32.40
C PHE A 1163 -28.08 -15.13 31.62
N ALA A 1164 -27.44 -16.19 32.07
CA ALA A 1164 -26.26 -16.77 31.41
C ALA A 1164 -26.28 -18.30 31.49
N VAL A 1165 -25.80 -18.98 30.45
CA VAL A 1165 -25.69 -20.44 30.37
C VAL A 1165 -24.22 -20.81 30.14
N HIS A 1166 -23.73 -21.84 30.81
CA HIS A 1166 -22.38 -22.35 30.57
C HIS A 1166 -22.41 -23.26 29.32
N PRO A 1167 -21.51 -23.09 28.32
CA PRO A 1167 -21.63 -23.80 27.04
C PRO A 1167 -21.23 -25.29 27.08
N VAL A 1168 -20.37 -25.70 28.02
CA VAL A 1168 -19.92 -27.10 28.18
C VAL A 1168 -20.55 -27.76 29.41
N ALA A 1169 -20.50 -27.11 30.58
CA ALA A 1169 -21.13 -27.63 31.78
C ALA A 1169 -22.65 -27.46 31.73
N ASN A 1170 -23.40 -28.44 32.25
CA ASN A 1170 -24.86 -28.41 32.32
C ASN A 1170 -25.38 -27.46 33.43
N LEU A 1171 -25.02 -26.17 33.36
CA LEU A 1171 -25.32 -25.14 34.35
C LEU A 1171 -25.85 -23.86 33.71
N PHE A 1172 -26.77 -23.18 34.40
CA PHE A 1172 -27.20 -21.82 34.07
C PHE A 1172 -27.36 -20.96 35.33
N ALA A 1173 -27.20 -19.64 35.17
CA ALA A 1173 -27.23 -18.66 36.24
C ALA A 1173 -28.24 -17.53 35.94
N CYS A 1174 -28.93 -17.08 36.98
CA CYS A 1174 -30.01 -16.11 36.90
C CYS A 1174 -29.79 -15.02 37.96
N GLY A 1175 -29.54 -13.79 37.53
CA GLY A 1175 -29.47 -12.61 38.40
C GLY A 1175 -30.86 -12.00 38.59
N SER A 1176 -31.24 -11.74 39.83
CA SER A 1176 -32.52 -11.10 40.17
C SER A 1176 -32.30 -9.67 40.70
N MET A 1177 -33.31 -8.82 40.54
CA MET A 1177 -33.41 -7.54 41.26
C MET A 1177 -33.27 -7.70 42.78
N HIS A 1178 -33.63 -8.87 43.33
CA HIS A 1178 -33.57 -9.18 44.76
C HIS A 1178 -32.16 -9.58 45.26
N HIS A 1179 -31.11 -8.89 44.80
CA HIS A 1179 -29.73 -9.01 45.31
C HIS A 1179 -29.17 -10.44 45.38
N CYS A 1180 -29.50 -11.30 44.42
CA CYS A 1180 -29.09 -12.70 44.42
C CYS A 1180 -28.82 -13.26 43.01
N ILE A 1181 -27.96 -14.28 42.97
CA ILE A 1181 -27.64 -15.07 41.77
C ILE A 1181 -28.03 -16.52 42.05
N SER A 1182 -29.08 -17.01 41.38
CA SER A 1182 -29.50 -18.42 41.47
C SER A 1182 -28.85 -19.23 40.37
N ILE A 1183 -28.28 -20.39 40.72
CA ILE A 1183 -27.53 -21.27 39.82
C ILE A 1183 -28.22 -22.63 39.79
N TYR A 1184 -28.57 -23.09 38.60
CA TYR A 1184 -29.38 -24.28 38.34
C TYR A 1184 -28.64 -25.25 37.43
N ASN A 1185 -29.04 -26.53 37.47
CA ASN A 1185 -28.53 -27.57 36.60
C ASN A 1185 -29.46 -27.77 35.38
N THR A 1186 -28.91 -27.68 34.17
CA THR A 1186 -29.63 -27.81 32.89
C THR A 1186 -30.34 -29.16 32.73
N THR A 1187 -29.71 -30.25 33.17
CA THR A 1187 -30.19 -31.62 32.90
C THR A 1187 -31.30 -32.04 33.86
N THR A 1188 -31.21 -31.64 35.12
CA THR A 1188 -32.16 -31.99 36.20
C THR A 1188 -33.19 -30.90 36.50
N SER A 1189 -32.98 -29.68 35.98
CA SER A 1189 -33.81 -28.50 36.25
C SER A 1189 -33.90 -28.10 37.73
N HIS A 1190 -33.02 -28.63 38.59
CA HIS A 1190 -32.95 -28.30 40.02
C HIS A 1190 -31.98 -27.15 40.33
N LEU A 1191 -32.25 -26.42 41.41
CA LEU A 1191 -31.37 -25.41 41.99
C LEU A 1191 -30.13 -26.09 42.60
N VAL A 1192 -28.94 -25.65 42.20
CA VAL A 1192 -27.65 -26.12 42.74
C VAL A 1192 -27.22 -25.23 43.90
N ASN A 1193 -27.34 -23.91 43.74
CA ASN A 1193 -27.01 -22.92 44.76
C ASN A 1193 -27.76 -21.59 44.52
N THR A 1194 -27.90 -20.76 45.55
CA THR A 1194 -28.14 -19.31 45.37
C THR A 1194 -27.10 -18.51 46.14
N ILE A 1195 -26.28 -17.76 45.41
CA ILE A 1195 -25.38 -16.76 46.00
C ILE A 1195 -26.26 -15.62 46.52
N LYS A 1196 -26.34 -15.48 47.85
CA LYS A 1196 -27.04 -14.41 48.56
C LYS A 1196 -26.06 -13.75 49.54
N PHE A 1197 -26.22 -12.45 49.75
CA PHE A 1197 -25.52 -11.75 50.81
C PHE A 1197 -26.11 -12.13 52.19
N HIS A 1198 -25.25 -12.48 53.15
CA HIS A 1198 -25.60 -12.60 54.57
C HIS A 1198 -25.12 -11.35 55.33
N GLU A 1199 -25.91 -10.87 56.30
CA GLU A 1199 -25.59 -9.68 57.09
C GLU A 1199 -24.39 -9.91 58.03
N GLY A 1200 -23.18 -9.71 57.51
CA GLY A 1200 -21.93 -9.72 58.25
C GLY A 1200 -21.15 -8.42 58.06
N PHE A 1201 -20.70 -7.82 59.17
CA PHE A 1201 -20.17 -6.45 59.25
C PHE A 1201 -18.92 -6.15 58.38
N MET A 1202 -18.27 -7.16 57.79
CA MET A 1202 -17.06 -7.01 56.97
C MET A 1202 -17.17 -7.56 55.54
N SER A 1203 -18.35 -7.95 55.07
CA SER A 1203 -18.54 -8.47 53.70
C SER A 1203 -18.98 -7.38 52.71
N SER A 1204 -18.54 -7.48 51.45
CA SER A 1204 -18.94 -6.54 50.39
C SER A 1204 -20.40 -6.74 49.99
N ARG A 1205 -21.22 -5.69 50.11
CA ARG A 1205 -22.63 -5.70 49.68
C ARG A 1205 -22.73 -6.06 48.20
N ILE A 1206 -23.63 -6.98 47.85
CA ILE A 1206 -23.97 -7.28 46.46
C ILE A 1206 -25.16 -6.39 46.06
N SER A 1207 -24.93 -5.43 45.16
CA SER A 1207 -25.98 -4.64 44.51
C SER A 1207 -26.70 -5.49 43.45
N PRO A 1208 -27.91 -5.13 42.94
CA PRO A 1208 -28.58 -5.95 41.95
C PRO A 1208 -27.71 -6.12 40.70
N VAL A 1209 -27.79 -7.30 40.10
CA VAL A 1209 -26.87 -7.72 39.04
C VAL A 1209 -27.31 -7.10 37.71
N SER A 1210 -26.43 -6.38 37.03
CA SER A 1210 -26.69 -5.83 35.69
C SER A 1210 -26.37 -6.82 34.58
N CYS A 1211 -25.32 -7.63 34.74
CA CYS A 1211 -24.90 -8.62 33.74
C CYS A 1211 -24.19 -9.84 34.37
N LEU A 1212 -24.33 -10.98 33.71
CA LEU A 1212 -23.70 -12.26 34.06
C LEU A 1212 -23.04 -12.86 32.83
N ASN A 1213 -21.90 -13.53 33.00
CA ASN A 1213 -21.31 -14.35 31.93
C ASN A 1213 -20.45 -15.48 32.51
N PHE A 1214 -20.50 -16.66 31.89
CA PHE A 1214 -19.66 -17.80 32.26
C PHE A 1214 -18.32 -17.77 31.51
N HIS A 1215 -17.29 -18.37 32.09
CA HIS A 1215 -16.08 -18.71 31.36
C HIS A 1215 -16.38 -19.83 30.34
N PRO A 1216 -15.86 -19.78 29.10
CA PRO A 1216 -16.22 -20.77 28.07
C PRO A 1216 -15.89 -22.24 28.42
N TYR A 1217 -14.75 -22.48 29.08
CA TYR A 1217 -14.31 -23.84 29.47
C TYR A 1217 -14.46 -24.18 30.97
N ARG A 1218 -13.84 -23.39 31.86
CA ARG A 1218 -13.84 -23.58 33.33
C ARG A 1218 -15.17 -23.18 34.00
N VAL A 1219 -15.44 -23.71 35.20
CA VAL A 1219 -16.69 -23.49 35.94
C VAL A 1219 -16.59 -22.20 36.78
N VAL A 1220 -16.42 -21.07 36.08
CA VAL A 1220 -16.28 -19.73 36.65
C VAL A 1220 -17.38 -18.81 36.11
N LEU A 1221 -18.05 -18.09 37.01
CA LEU A 1221 -19.11 -17.13 36.70
C LEU A 1221 -18.64 -15.71 37.06
N ALA A 1222 -18.71 -14.78 36.11
CA ALA A 1222 -18.49 -13.36 36.35
C ALA A 1222 -19.83 -12.61 36.46
N ALA A 1223 -19.90 -11.63 37.37
CA ALA A 1223 -21.07 -10.80 37.62
C ALA A 1223 -20.68 -9.32 37.73
N GLY A 1224 -21.40 -8.48 36.99
CA GLY A 1224 -21.39 -7.02 37.15
C GLY A 1224 -22.63 -6.57 37.94
N CYS A 1225 -22.45 -5.64 38.87
CA CYS A 1225 -23.50 -5.13 39.74
C CYS A 1225 -23.69 -3.61 39.60
N ILE A 1226 -24.90 -3.11 39.90
CA ILE A 1226 -25.29 -1.70 39.74
C ILE A 1226 -24.46 -0.73 40.62
N ASP A 1227 -23.78 -1.18 41.67
CA ASP A 1227 -22.88 -0.37 42.52
C ASP A 1227 -21.44 -0.23 41.97
N ASN A 1228 -21.27 -0.46 40.67
CA ASN A 1228 -19.98 -0.53 39.97
C ASN A 1228 -19.05 -1.65 40.48
N SER A 1229 -19.55 -2.66 41.19
CA SER A 1229 -18.72 -3.81 41.57
C SER A 1229 -18.67 -4.88 40.47
N ILE A 1230 -17.49 -5.47 40.32
CA ILE A 1230 -17.21 -6.61 39.43
C ILE A 1230 -16.76 -7.75 40.33
N THR A 1231 -17.39 -8.92 40.19
CA THR A 1231 -17.05 -10.11 40.97
C THR A 1231 -16.91 -11.34 40.07
N THR A 1232 -16.06 -12.29 40.44
CA THR A 1232 -16.06 -13.64 39.87
C THR A 1232 -16.17 -14.69 40.96
N TYR A 1233 -16.91 -15.75 40.68
CA TYR A 1233 -17.16 -16.88 41.56
C TYR A 1233 -16.75 -18.17 40.86
N ALA A 1234 -16.09 -19.07 41.58
CA ALA A 1234 -15.72 -20.39 41.10
C ALA A 1234 -16.37 -21.49 41.94
N ALA A 1235 -16.38 -22.72 41.40
CA ALA A 1235 -16.66 -23.90 42.20
C ALA A 1235 -15.61 -24.07 43.30
N GLU A 1236 -16.01 -24.45 44.52
CA GLU A 1236 -15.05 -24.80 45.56
C GLU A 1236 -14.27 -26.08 45.18
N PRO A 1237 -12.92 -26.09 45.25
CA PRO A 1237 -12.16 -27.32 45.21
C PRO A 1237 -12.42 -28.09 46.51
N ARG A 1238 -13.08 -29.25 46.41
CA ARG A 1238 -13.23 -30.17 47.55
C ARG A 1238 -11.84 -30.54 48.08
N ARG A 1239 -11.61 -30.26 49.36
CA ARG A 1239 -10.43 -30.71 50.12
C ARG A 1239 -10.52 -32.21 50.44
#